data_AF-A0A0B8N474-F1
#
_entry.id   AF-A0A0B8N474-F1
#
_cell.length_a   1.000
_cell.length_b   1.000
_cell.length_c   1.000
_cell.angle_alpha   90.00
_cell.angle_beta   90.00
_cell.angle_gamma   90.00
#
_symmetry.space_group_name_H-M   'P 1'
#
loop_
_entity.id
_entity.type
_entity.pdbx_description
1 polymer ?
#
loop_
_entity_poly.entity_id
_entity_poly.type
_entity_poly.pdbx_seq_one_letter_code
_entity_poly.pdbx_strand_id
1 'polypeptide(L)'
;MASQEKNELPDSHTIETGMVTTDKNRDTFLPRPSDDPNDPLNFPLWLKIAILIQVCLLASLGTLNTAIINPAYGPLAAEFGITTVRASYQTTVVIALNGVGPFIWIPLANVYGRRPIYLLTTLIGFASALGSAYSKNFTQLIVARVFNGLWPAALGLGPATVVDLFFYHQRGRAMGLFTVILTTGAHIAPIVGGLIGQFLGWRWTFKFAAILDGVMLLVIAFCLPETLYIRDPTRLARTQHEREVDFTPRSYFSRLRLYSSFPELELQWNQFVIPSLKMAKYPSVLFPAVYYAAQYGFASILPAVTVASIFSEAFHWNTLKIGLAYGAALSIGGVLGEIAGGVVLDAIVNRARHNGANPPPEVRLKAIWTGAVLVPTGLIIYGFSLQYHIFWFVPLLGMAIACFGLQVIATTCYTYSIDSYRAQGSETSQLFNLIRQTFGMTYAFYVVLLCKKIGYQWAFFMFAMLGSVAAFLPIVVLMFKGEEIRHKLGVPKNISQLEVTEERQVTVDKLGEEIHEIRKVKCGEEKPQCLRCSSTGRKCEYASAIVRTYTSAAPEIPTPHASLSLLPNTGLRERRAFAYYFQHAATSIGGGLDADFWHTTVPQICRSEPAVWDAMIAISSLFESPNPSSSPASMRQGRSRVFSQPQQDALDWYSRSVSAVRQGIERGGVDSFVGLITCILFICIESVLGSLEEATLLYGQGVHLILTLWAQKSGGTVTSTQASVLRDTIIPIFLRLASFSPQNTWGLAITMVQETEYPFALPERFPSLKSAREAIVILSAEISLFEQSCEKYLQKSHAWQISDDMAFQQKTLSARLQSWNVAFTDLMDSLRKKDDLSLLHVSMGALLSSYYEMLFVILAICGSPLRVTTDNYKRNFRAIVEKAAVAINTSARRDGTQPPYTFEISLGLPLWFTCLRCREPTIRRAALALLRRTHQVQGLSKRDQGAALIELIMMLEETSSTSMNAAQGIDNITSPQPFNEFTDYESYSQGSSISSSPLSTLESEVAAGSSSPLTEMENETTAVTVIPQEARIRPHGAFRLGDDLPPELTEEDIAKLNLRPGQTYLHISRNEHDLCNNSWRMAHDFIPIVL
;
A
#
# COMPACT_ATOMS: atom_id res chain seq x y z
N MET A 1 66.43 -31.30 23.00
CA MET A 1 66.13 -32.35 21.99
C MET A 1 64.69 -32.79 22.20
N ALA A 2 63.98 -32.98 21.09
CA ALA A 2 62.53 -33.13 20.94
C ALA A 2 61.83 -34.15 21.87
N SER A 3 60.54 -33.91 22.19
CA SER A 3 59.43 -34.67 21.59
C SER A 3 58.06 -34.34 22.22
N GLN A 4 57.09 -34.13 21.32
CA GLN A 4 55.64 -34.41 21.40
C GLN A 4 54.79 -33.88 22.57
N GLU A 5 53.93 -32.91 22.25
CA GLU A 5 52.61 -32.78 22.88
C GLU A 5 51.54 -32.57 21.79
N LYS A 6 50.41 -33.28 21.95
CA LYS A 6 49.30 -33.40 21.00
C LYS A 6 48.49 -32.10 20.94
N ASN A 7 48.15 -31.68 19.72
CA ASN A 7 47.11 -30.67 19.45
C ASN A 7 45.73 -31.34 19.44
N GLU A 8 44.88 -31.02 20.42
CA GLU A 8 43.43 -31.09 20.33
C GLU A 8 42.90 -29.67 20.07
N LEU A 9 42.12 -29.48 19.00
CA LEU A 9 41.41 -28.23 18.69
C LEU A 9 40.08 -28.15 19.47
N PRO A 10 39.71 -27.01 20.07
CA PRO A 10 38.39 -26.79 20.63
C PRO A 10 37.42 -26.11 19.64
N ASP A 11 36.18 -26.58 19.70
CA ASP A 11 34.87 -25.99 19.38
C ASP A 11 34.81 -24.67 18.58
N SER A 12 34.22 -24.76 17.37
CA SER A 12 33.82 -23.61 16.56
C SER A 12 32.41 -23.13 16.95
N HIS A 13 32.36 -21.99 17.63
CA HIS A 13 31.17 -21.16 17.78
C HIS A 13 30.58 -20.81 16.40
N THR A 14 29.31 -21.16 16.20
CA THR A 14 28.51 -20.79 15.03
C THR A 14 28.18 -19.30 15.11
N ILE A 15 28.87 -18.49 14.32
CA ILE A 15 28.58 -17.07 14.12
C ILE A 15 27.40 -16.96 13.15
N GLU A 16 26.31 -16.34 13.58
CA GLU A 16 25.21 -15.90 12.71
C GLU A 16 25.76 -14.89 11.69
N THR A 17 25.98 -15.33 10.46
CA THR A 17 26.24 -14.45 9.31
C THR A 17 24.91 -13.91 8.80
N GLY A 18 24.79 -12.59 8.79
CA GLY A 18 23.65 -11.88 8.20
C GLY A 18 23.69 -12.03 6.69
N MET A 19 22.93 -12.99 6.14
CA MET A 19 22.74 -13.14 4.71
C MET A 19 22.13 -11.86 4.12
N VAL A 20 22.94 -11.14 3.34
CA VAL A 20 22.50 -10.16 2.34
C VAL A 20 21.63 -10.93 1.33
N THR A 21 20.33 -10.66 1.33
CA THR A 21 19.40 -11.20 0.33
C THR A 21 19.80 -10.69 -1.06
N THR A 22 20.45 -11.53 -1.86
CA THR A 22 20.63 -11.31 -3.30
C THR A 22 19.26 -11.45 -3.97
N ASP A 23 18.56 -10.33 -4.06
CA ASP A 23 17.22 -10.21 -4.60
C ASP A 23 17.26 -10.32 -6.14
N LYS A 24 16.59 -11.33 -6.72
CA LYS A 24 16.53 -11.60 -8.19
C LYS A 24 15.80 -10.49 -8.98
N ASN A 25 15.37 -9.41 -8.34
CA ASN A 25 14.64 -8.27 -8.91
C ASN A 25 15.51 -7.02 -9.24
N ARG A 26 16.84 -7.08 -9.04
CA ARG A 26 17.76 -5.93 -9.20
C ARG A 26 17.65 -5.17 -10.53
N ASP A 27 17.29 -5.87 -11.61
CA ASP A 27 17.26 -5.30 -12.98
C ASP A 27 16.03 -4.43 -13.26
N THR A 28 15.07 -4.40 -12.33
CA THR A 28 13.78 -3.71 -12.54
C THR A 28 13.65 -2.43 -11.73
N PHE A 29 14.63 -2.19 -10.86
CA PHE A 29 14.75 -0.94 -10.14
C PHE A 29 15.46 0.10 -11.01
N LEU A 30 14.81 1.25 -11.18
CA LEU A 30 15.39 2.43 -11.82
C LEU A 30 15.74 3.46 -10.72
N PRO A 31 17.02 3.89 -10.59
CA PRO A 31 18.24 3.34 -11.21
C PRO A 31 18.64 1.97 -10.62
N ARG A 32 19.39 1.18 -11.40
CA ARG A 32 19.87 -0.16 -11.01
C ARG A 32 20.84 -0.03 -9.82
N PRO A 33 20.62 -0.74 -8.70
CA PRO A 33 21.55 -0.71 -7.57
C PRO A 33 22.87 -1.39 -7.97
N SER A 34 23.99 -0.82 -7.54
CA SER A 34 25.32 -1.42 -7.65
C SER A 34 25.45 -2.64 -6.73
N ASP A 35 26.39 -3.55 -7.01
CA ASP A 35 26.75 -4.64 -6.08
C ASP A 35 27.61 -4.15 -4.88
N ASP A 36 28.04 -2.89 -4.89
CA ASP A 36 28.83 -2.29 -3.82
C ASP A 36 27.97 -2.04 -2.55
N PRO A 37 28.39 -2.54 -1.37
CA PRO A 37 27.69 -2.31 -0.10
C PRO A 37 27.69 -0.83 0.35
N ASN A 38 28.49 0.04 -0.29
CA ASN A 38 28.50 1.48 -0.07
C ASN A 38 27.51 2.24 -0.95
N ASP A 39 26.82 1.58 -1.90
CA ASP A 39 25.74 2.23 -2.66
C ASP A 39 24.57 2.57 -1.71
N PRO A 40 24.17 3.85 -1.59
CA PRO A 40 23.06 4.29 -0.75
C PRO A 40 21.71 3.65 -1.11
N LEU A 41 21.55 3.16 -2.34
CA LEU A 41 20.37 2.39 -2.75
C LEU A 41 20.28 1.04 -2.03
N ASN A 42 21.39 0.47 -1.59
CA ASN A 42 21.45 -0.79 -0.84
C ASN A 42 21.28 -0.61 0.67
N PHE A 43 21.13 0.63 1.16
CA PHE A 43 20.97 0.87 2.59
C PHE A 43 19.65 0.26 3.12
N PRO A 44 19.64 -0.28 4.35
CA PRO A 44 18.41 -0.78 4.94
C PRO A 44 17.41 0.36 5.13
N LEU A 45 16.10 0.06 5.02
CA LEU A 45 15.04 1.08 5.00
C LEU A 45 15.06 1.99 6.23
N TRP A 46 15.34 1.45 7.41
CA TRP A 46 15.44 2.24 8.64
C TRP A 46 16.54 3.32 8.56
N LEU A 47 17.68 3.02 7.91
CA LEU A 47 18.78 3.96 7.73
C LEU A 47 18.40 5.02 6.69
N LYS A 48 17.74 4.62 5.60
CA LYS A 48 17.22 5.58 4.59
C LYS A 48 16.24 6.57 5.22
N ILE A 49 15.32 6.08 6.05
CA ILE A 49 14.34 6.92 6.77
C ILE A 49 15.05 7.80 7.80
N ALA A 50 16.02 7.27 8.56
CA ALA A 50 16.78 8.06 9.53
C ALA A 50 17.56 9.21 8.87
N ILE A 51 18.20 8.96 7.72
CA ILE A 51 18.89 9.99 6.94
C ILE A 51 17.89 11.01 6.40
N LEU A 52 16.76 10.56 5.84
CA LEU A 52 15.71 11.42 5.33
C LEU A 52 15.22 12.37 6.43
N ILE A 53 14.86 11.86 7.61
CA ILE A 53 14.39 12.66 8.75
C ILE A 53 15.44 13.69 9.16
N GLN A 54 16.72 13.30 9.27
CA GLN A 54 17.81 14.23 9.61
C GLN A 54 17.93 15.37 8.60
N VAL A 55 17.90 15.06 7.31
CA VAL A 55 17.98 16.06 6.23
C VAL A 55 16.74 16.96 6.22
N CYS A 56 15.54 16.42 6.48
CA CYS A 56 14.30 17.17 6.63
C CYS A 56 14.37 18.15 7.81
N LEU A 57 14.82 17.68 8.98
CA LEU A 57 14.99 18.51 10.17
C LEU A 57 16.01 19.63 9.95
N LEU A 58 17.13 19.34 9.28
CA LEU A 58 18.15 20.35 8.98
C LEU A 58 17.62 21.42 8.00
N ALA A 59 16.84 21.02 7.00
CA ALA A 59 16.20 21.95 6.07
C ALA A 59 15.14 22.82 6.78
N SER A 60 14.32 22.20 7.64
CA SER A 60 13.33 22.88 8.49
C SER A 60 13.99 23.85 9.48
N LEU A 61 15.14 23.48 10.03
CA LEU A 61 15.89 24.32 10.95
C LEU A 61 16.43 25.59 10.27
N GLY A 62 16.90 25.49 9.03
CA GLY A 62 17.32 26.65 8.23
C GLY A 62 16.18 27.65 7.99
N THR A 63 14.97 27.16 7.67
CA THR A 63 13.80 28.02 7.51
C THR A 63 13.31 28.59 8.84
N LEU A 64 13.38 27.81 9.92
CA LEU A 64 13.05 28.23 11.27
C LEU A 64 13.98 29.35 11.76
N ASN A 65 15.30 29.19 11.61
CA ASN A 65 16.30 30.20 12.00
C ASN A 65 16.12 31.53 11.24
N THR A 66 15.64 31.44 9.99
CA THR A 66 15.28 32.63 9.19
C THR A 66 14.12 33.40 9.83
N ALA A 67 13.03 32.70 10.20
CA ALA A 67 11.76 33.31 10.58
C ALA A 67 11.53 33.49 12.10
N ILE A 68 12.33 32.87 12.98
CA ILE A 68 12.10 32.86 14.43
C ILE A 68 12.10 34.26 15.06
N ILE A 69 12.82 35.22 14.47
CA ILE A 69 12.91 36.59 14.98
C ILE A 69 11.69 37.47 14.61
N ASN A 70 10.89 37.06 13.61
CA ASN A 70 9.84 37.89 13.01
C ASN A 70 8.90 38.59 14.02
N PRO A 71 8.36 37.92 15.06
CA PRO A 71 7.48 38.58 16.03
C PRO A 71 8.22 39.52 17.00
N ALA A 72 9.54 39.42 17.10
CA ALA A 72 10.38 40.15 18.04
C ALA A 72 11.11 41.35 17.41
N TYR A 73 10.69 41.83 16.22
CA TYR A 73 11.25 43.03 15.61
C TYR A 73 11.07 44.30 16.45
N GLY A 74 9.97 44.43 17.19
CA GLY A 74 9.74 45.56 18.10
C GLY A 74 10.83 45.67 19.17
N PRO A 75 11.04 44.64 20.01
CA PRO A 75 12.12 44.61 20.99
C PRO A 75 13.52 44.80 20.39
N LEU A 76 13.80 44.18 19.23
CA LEU A 76 15.06 44.34 18.51
C LEU A 76 15.30 45.81 18.09
N ALA A 77 14.26 46.45 17.57
CA ALA A 77 14.29 47.83 17.10
C ALA A 77 14.49 48.81 18.27
N ALA A 78 13.82 48.57 19.39
CA ALA A 78 13.92 49.38 20.60
C ALA A 78 15.34 49.39 21.16
N GLU A 79 16.02 48.24 21.16
CA GLU A 79 17.37 48.15 21.73
C GLU A 79 18.44 48.83 20.89
N PHE A 80 18.41 48.65 19.56
CA PHE A 80 19.39 49.27 18.66
C PHE A 80 19.01 50.69 18.24
N GLY A 81 17.90 51.25 18.73
CA GLY A 81 17.45 52.59 18.37
C GLY A 81 17.13 52.75 16.88
N ILE A 82 16.59 51.69 16.25
CA ILE A 82 16.24 51.67 14.82
C ILE A 82 14.73 51.51 14.62
N THR A 83 14.23 51.67 13.39
CA THR A 83 12.82 51.40 13.08
C THR A 83 12.55 49.90 12.97
N THR A 84 11.31 49.48 13.22
CA THR A 84 10.85 48.08 13.04
C THR A 84 11.03 47.59 11.61
N VAL A 85 10.88 48.48 10.63
CA VAL A 85 11.16 48.21 9.21
C VAL A 85 12.65 47.95 9.00
N ARG A 86 13.55 48.78 9.57
CA ARG A 86 15.00 48.52 9.47
C ARG A 86 15.38 47.23 10.19
N ALA A 87 14.72 46.90 11.29
CA ALA A 87 14.91 45.65 12.01
C ALA A 87 14.46 44.41 11.20
N SER A 88 13.55 44.53 10.24
CA SER A 88 13.18 43.40 9.36
C SER A 88 14.27 43.07 8.32
N TYR A 89 15.14 44.02 7.99
CA TYR A 89 16.21 43.83 7.00
C TYR A 89 17.16 42.69 7.34
N GLN A 90 17.36 42.38 8.62
CA GLN A 90 18.21 41.25 8.99
C GLN A 90 17.61 39.90 8.55
N THR A 91 16.28 39.75 8.51
CA THR A 91 15.61 38.56 7.94
C THR A 91 15.65 38.61 6.42
N THR A 92 15.46 39.78 5.82
CA THR A 92 15.51 40.00 4.36
C THR A 92 16.86 39.60 3.77
N VAL A 93 17.96 39.93 4.44
CA VAL A 93 19.32 39.55 4.03
C VAL A 93 19.50 38.03 4.04
N VAL A 94 18.98 37.34 5.08
CA VAL A 94 19.00 35.86 5.13
C VAL A 94 18.21 35.27 3.96
N ILE A 95 17.01 35.79 3.68
CA ILE A 95 16.17 35.34 2.56
C ILE A 95 16.95 35.45 1.24
N ALA A 96 17.56 36.60 0.96
CA ALA A 96 18.32 36.84 -0.26
C ALA A 96 19.47 35.84 -0.43
N LEU A 97 20.25 35.64 0.64
CA LEU A 97 21.43 34.79 0.61
C LEU A 97 21.09 33.29 0.60
N ASN A 98 19.95 32.89 1.17
CA ASN A 98 19.41 31.54 1.00
C ASN A 98 19.14 31.23 -0.48
N GLY A 99 18.89 32.25 -1.32
CA GLY A 99 18.75 32.13 -2.77
C GLY A 99 20.08 31.93 -3.50
N VAL A 100 21.08 32.73 -3.13
CA VAL A 100 22.42 32.74 -3.74
C VAL A 100 23.24 31.52 -3.33
N GLY A 101 23.08 31.09 -2.10
CA GLY A 101 23.98 30.14 -1.51
C GLY A 101 24.02 28.75 -2.15
N PRO A 102 22.90 28.13 -2.56
CA PRO A 102 22.91 26.83 -3.25
C PRO A 102 23.84 26.74 -4.45
N PHE A 103 24.12 27.86 -5.11
CA PHE A 103 25.09 27.96 -6.20
C PHE A 103 26.52 27.67 -5.75
N ILE A 104 26.85 27.90 -4.48
CA ILE A 104 28.17 27.64 -3.90
C ILE A 104 28.29 26.17 -3.49
N TRP A 105 27.38 25.67 -2.66
CA TRP A 105 27.58 24.37 -2.02
C TRP A 105 27.07 23.18 -2.81
N ILE A 106 26.14 23.32 -3.76
CA ILE A 106 25.68 22.18 -4.57
C ILE A 106 26.81 21.66 -5.49
N PRO A 107 27.53 22.51 -6.26
CA PRO A 107 28.69 22.06 -7.02
C PRO A 107 29.77 21.45 -6.13
N LEU A 108 30.07 22.08 -4.99
CA LEU A 108 31.02 21.55 -4.01
C LEU A 108 30.59 20.17 -3.48
N ALA A 109 29.29 19.97 -3.25
CA ALA A 109 28.76 18.71 -2.77
C ALA A 109 28.74 17.60 -3.84
N ASN A 110 28.68 17.97 -5.13
CA ASN A 110 28.79 17.03 -6.24
C ASN A 110 30.23 16.52 -6.42
N VAL A 111 31.24 17.28 -5.98
CA VAL A 111 32.67 16.93 -6.11
C VAL A 111 33.22 16.31 -4.82
N TYR A 112 32.92 16.92 -3.66
CA TYR A 112 33.51 16.56 -2.37
C TYR A 112 32.63 15.65 -1.50
N GLY A 113 31.41 15.34 -1.94
CA GLY A 113 30.42 14.56 -1.17
C GLY A 113 29.39 15.42 -0.45
N ARG A 114 28.25 14.80 -0.05
CA ARG A 114 27.14 15.48 0.63
C ARG A 114 27.50 15.78 2.09
N ARG A 115 28.11 14.82 2.79
CA ARG A 115 28.36 14.88 4.24
C ARG A 115 29.30 16.01 4.67
N PRO A 116 30.49 16.22 4.07
CA PRO A 116 31.39 17.30 4.49
C PRO A 116 30.73 18.67 4.33
N ILE A 117 29.92 18.83 3.28
CA ILE A 117 29.18 20.05 3.03
C ILE A 117 28.11 20.24 4.11
N TYR A 118 27.32 19.23 4.46
CA TYR A 118 26.38 19.33 5.59
C TYR A 118 27.05 19.71 6.92
N LEU A 119 28.19 19.10 7.24
CA LEU A 119 28.94 19.40 8.46
C LEU A 119 29.46 20.85 8.49
N LEU A 120 30.14 21.27 7.42
CA LEU A 120 30.72 22.61 7.31
C LEU A 120 29.64 23.70 7.39
N THR A 121 28.56 23.48 6.65
CA THR A 121 27.47 24.45 6.50
C THR A 121 26.65 24.59 7.78
N THR A 122 26.39 23.47 8.47
CA THR A 122 25.74 23.48 9.80
C THR A 122 26.65 24.09 10.87
N LEU A 123 27.97 23.85 10.84
CA LEU A 123 28.92 24.49 11.76
C LEU A 123 28.95 26.02 11.58
N ILE A 124 28.94 26.50 10.34
CA ILE A 124 28.86 27.94 10.04
C ILE A 124 27.49 28.50 10.45
N GLY A 125 26.41 27.74 10.24
CA GLY A 125 25.07 28.05 10.74
C GLY A 125 25.05 28.25 12.27
N PHE A 126 25.60 27.30 13.01
CA PHE A 126 25.76 27.36 14.47
C PHE A 126 26.56 28.60 14.92
N ALA A 127 27.75 28.81 14.35
CA ALA A 127 28.61 29.92 14.71
C ALA A 127 27.96 31.29 14.38
N SER A 128 27.29 31.39 13.23
CA SER A 128 26.59 32.60 12.81
C SER A 128 25.33 32.88 13.64
N ALA A 129 24.61 31.86 14.10
CA ALA A 129 23.49 31.99 15.03
C ALA A 129 23.97 32.52 16.39
N LEU A 130 25.09 32.00 16.92
CA LEU A 130 25.73 32.56 18.12
C LEU A 130 26.19 34.01 17.90
N GLY A 131 26.81 34.31 16.75
CA GLY A 131 27.20 35.66 16.38
C GLY A 131 26.01 36.63 16.35
N SER A 132 24.86 36.16 15.87
CA SER A 132 23.60 36.93 15.87
C SER A 132 23.11 37.18 17.29
N ALA A 133 23.14 36.15 18.14
CA ALA A 133 22.73 36.24 19.54
C ALA A 133 23.58 37.22 20.38
N TYR A 134 24.90 37.27 20.13
CA TYR A 134 25.84 38.11 20.89
C TYR A 134 26.21 39.43 20.20
N SER A 135 25.50 39.79 19.13
CA SER A 135 25.70 41.05 18.43
C SER A 135 25.44 42.26 19.33
N LYS A 136 26.35 43.24 19.29
CA LYS A 136 26.29 44.47 20.10
C LYS A 136 25.74 45.67 19.33
N ASN A 137 25.71 45.57 18.00
CA ASN A 137 25.13 46.58 17.13
C ASN A 137 24.47 45.94 15.91
N PHE A 138 23.63 46.70 15.22
CA PHE A 138 22.86 46.20 14.09
C PHE A 138 23.75 45.74 12.92
N THR A 139 24.89 46.37 12.69
CA THR A 139 25.83 45.95 11.62
C THR A 139 26.41 44.58 11.89
N GLN A 140 26.86 44.31 13.12
CA GLN A 140 27.32 42.98 13.54
C GLN A 140 26.24 41.93 13.37
N LEU A 141 24.99 42.26 13.71
CA LEU A 141 23.85 41.37 13.49
C LEU A 141 23.67 41.07 12.00
N ILE A 142 23.69 42.08 11.13
CA ILE A 142 23.59 41.88 9.67
C ILE A 142 24.72 41.00 9.15
N VAL A 143 25.97 41.24 9.56
CA VAL A 143 27.12 40.41 9.15
C VAL A 143 26.94 38.96 9.59
N ALA A 144 26.54 38.73 10.85
CA ALA A 144 26.25 37.38 11.32
C ALA A 144 25.12 36.72 10.50
N ARG A 145 24.06 37.48 10.16
CA ARG A 145 22.97 37.01 9.31
C ARG A 145 23.40 36.73 7.87
N VAL A 146 24.40 37.43 7.33
CA VAL A 146 24.95 37.12 6.00
C VAL A 146 25.49 35.69 5.96
N PHE A 147 26.30 35.32 6.95
CA PHE A 147 26.79 33.94 7.07
C PHE A 147 25.65 32.95 7.34
N ASN A 148 24.67 33.34 8.15
CA ASN A 148 23.53 32.47 8.47
C ASN A 148 22.65 32.16 7.26
N GLY A 149 22.47 33.09 6.32
CA GLY A 149 21.70 32.85 5.09
C GLY A 149 22.51 32.23 3.94
N LEU A 150 23.83 32.39 3.94
CA LEU A 150 24.68 31.86 2.88
C LEU A 150 25.26 30.47 3.20
N TRP A 151 24.86 29.80 4.29
CA TRP A 151 25.28 28.44 4.62
C TRP A 151 24.17 27.45 5.04
N PRO A 152 22.85 27.65 4.84
CA PRO A 152 21.87 26.58 5.04
C PRO A 152 21.81 25.61 3.85
N ALA A 153 22.72 24.63 3.82
CA ALA A 153 22.89 23.80 2.64
C ALA A 153 21.73 22.81 2.38
N ALA A 154 21.07 22.36 3.45
CA ALA A 154 19.98 21.39 3.38
C ALA A 154 18.76 21.83 2.59
N LEU A 155 18.52 23.15 2.49
CA LEU A 155 17.44 23.71 1.67
C LEU A 155 17.60 23.33 0.19
N GLY A 156 18.84 23.26 -0.31
CA GLY A 156 19.15 22.96 -1.71
C GLY A 156 19.64 21.53 -1.95
N LEU A 157 20.41 20.95 -1.02
CA LEU A 157 20.92 19.58 -1.15
C LEU A 157 19.89 18.51 -0.82
N GLY A 158 18.88 18.80 0.00
CA GLY A 158 17.93 17.80 0.47
C GLY A 158 17.28 16.99 -0.66
N PRO A 159 16.80 17.63 -1.76
CA PRO A 159 16.29 16.92 -2.91
C PRO A 159 17.29 15.95 -3.56
N ALA A 160 18.56 16.34 -3.67
CA ALA A 160 19.61 15.50 -4.22
C ALA A 160 19.86 14.27 -3.33
N THR A 161 19.91 14.45 -2.00
CA THR A 161 20.10 13.32 -1.07
C THR A 161 18.96 12.30 -1.12
N VAL A 162 17.70 12.72 -1.32
CA VAL A 162 16.59 11.76 -1.50
C VAL A 162 16.72 11.00 -2.83
N VAL A 163 17.16 11.67 -3.90
CA VAL A 163 17.43 11.02 -5.19
C VAL A 163 18.55 9.99 -5.06
N ASP A 164 19.56 10.28 -4.24
CA ASP A 164 20.69 9.38 -3.97
C ASP A 164 20.25 8.12 -3.18
N LEU A 165 19.23 8.22 -2.30
CA LEU A 165 18.81 7.16 -1.37
C LEU A 165 17.65 6.27 -1.84
N PHE A 166 16.69 6.81 -2.60
CA PHE A 166 15.42 6.15 -2.91
C PHE A 166 15.28 5.80 -4.40
N PHE A 167 14.64 4.66 -4.68
CA PHE A 167 14.28 4.23 -6.04
C PHE A 167 13.16 5.09 -6.63
N TYR A 168 13.05 5.13 -7.97
CA TYR A 168 12.10 5.99 -8.70
C TYR A 168 10.67 5.97 -8.17
N HIS A 169 10.12 4.78 -7.89
CA HIS A 169 8.75 4.62 -7.39
C HIS A 169 8.54 5.11 -5.94
N GLN A 170 9.61 5.23 -5.15
CA GLN A 170 9.56 5.69 -3.74
C GLN A 170 9.89 7.18 -3.60
N ARG A 171 10.61 7.75 -4.59
CA ARG A 171 11.09 9.14 -4.55
C ARG A 171 9.97 10.16 -4.37
N GLY A 172 8.81 9.96 -5.00
CA GLY A 172 7.68 10.89 -4.88
C GLY A 172 7.22 11.07 -3.43
N ARG A 173 7.03 9.96 -2.70
CA ARG A 173 6.63 9.97 -1.29
C ARG A 173 7.70 10.60 -0.38
N ALA A 174 8.97 10.26 -0.61
CA ALA A 174 10.08 10.83 0.14
C ALA A 174 10.27 12.33 -0.12
N MET A 175 10.08 12.79 -1.36
CA MET A 175 10.06 14.22 -1.71
C MET A 175 8.90 14.97 -1.08
N GLY A 176 7.71 14.37 -1.06
CA GLY A 176 6.54 14.96 -0.39
C GLY A 176 6.82 15.19 1.11
N LEU A 177 7.33 14.17 1.81
CA LEU A 177 7.68 14.29 3.23
C LEU A 177 8.75 15.38 3.48
N PHE A 178 9.78 15.41 2.63
CA PHE A 178 10.81 16.45 2.71
C PHE A 178 10.23 17.86 2.57
N THR A 179 9.32 18.04 1.62
CA THR A 179 8.72 19.35 1.32
C THR A 179 7.82 19.83 2.46
N VAL A 180 6.96 18.96 3.01
CA VAL A 180 6.10 19.26 4.16
C VAL A 180 6.91 19.72 5.37
N ILE A 181 7.96 18.97 5.74
CA ILE A 181 8.77 19.28 6.94
C ILE A 181 9.59 20.56 6.73
N LEU A 182 10.13 20.76 5.51
CA LEU A 182 10.85 21.98 5.13
C LEU A 182 9.99 23.24 5.27
N THR A 183 8.78 23.23 4.72
CA THR A 183 7.89 24.41 4.72
C THR A 183 7.32 24.69 6.10
N THR A 184 6.99 23.64 6.85
CA THR A 184 6.46 23.75 8.23
C THR A 184 7.44 24.45 9.18
N GLY A 185 8.75 24.31 8.97
CA GLY A 185 9.78 24.98 9.79
C GLY A 185 9.62 26.50 9.83
N ALA A 186 9.36 27.14 8.70
CA ALA A 186 9.14 28.59 8.61
C ALA A 186 7.86 29.05 9.30
N HIS A 187 6.81 28.22 9.26
CA HIS A 187 5.49 28.56 9.79
C HIS A 187 5.39 28.39 11.31
N ILE A 188 6.11 27.42 11.87
CA ILE A 188 6.18 27.21 13.33
C ILE A 188 7.15 28.21 13.98
N ALA A 189 8.15 28.70 13.25
CA ALA A 189 9.15 29.63 13.77
C ALA A 189 8.59 30.84 14.55
N PRO A 190 7.54 31.54 14.09
CA PRO A 190 6.98 32.68 14.80
C PRO A 190 6.25 32.31 16.10
N ILE A 191 5.72 31.09 16.21
CA ILE A 191 5.11 30.57 17.45
C ILE A 191 6.19 30.48 18.53
N VAL A 192 7.27 29.77 18.20
CA VAL A 192 8.43 29.58 19.10
C VAL A 192 9.12 30.90 19.38
N GLY A 193 9.33 31.70 18.33
CA GLY A 193 9.97 33.01 18.39
C GLY A 193 9.20 34.05 19.18
N GLY A 194 7.87 34.04 19.10
CA GLY A 194 7.00 34.92 19.88
C GLY A 194 7.05 34.60 21.37
N LEU A 195 7.04 33.31 21.70
CA LEU A 195 7.14 32.83 23.08
C LEU A 195 8.50 33.16 23.69
N ILE A 196 9.59 32.77 23.03
CA ILE A 196 10.96 33.04 23.50
C ILE A 196 11.24 34.55 23.54
N GLY A 197 10.86 35.27 22.48
CA GLY A 197 11.09 36.71 22.36
C GLY A 197 10.37 37.53 23.43
N GLN A 198 9.18 37.11 23.86
CA GLN A 198 8.42 37.80 24.91
C GLN A 198 9.00 37.57 26.32
N PHE A 199 9.37 36.33 26.65
CA PHE A 199 9.76 35.97 28.03
C PHE A 199 11.27 36.04 28.29
N LEU A 200 12.09 35.70 27.29
CA LEU A 200 13.55 35.66 27.42
C LEU A 200 14.24 36.78 26.63
N GLY A 201 13.50 37.48 25.75
CA GLY A 201 14.02 38.55 24.90
C GLY A 201 14.51 38.06 23.54
N TRP A 202 14.65 38.99 22.59
CA TRP A 202 14.92 38.67 21.19
C TRP A 202 16.27 37.95 20.96
N ARG A 203 17.29 38.18 21.81
CA ARG A 203 18.57 37.46 21.67
C ARG A 203 18.44 35.96 21.87
N TRP A 204 17.52 35.54 22.72
CA TRP A 204 17.31 34.12 23.01
C TRP A 204 16.69 33.36 21.83
N THR A 205 16.04 34.04 20.88
CA THR A 205 15.58 33.37 19.66
C THR A 205 16.78 32.83 18.87
N PHE A 206 17.88 33.59 18.80
CA PHE A 206 19.12 33.14 18.14
C PHE A 206 19.91 32.14 18.98
N LYS A 207 19.92 32.27 20.31
CA LYS A 207 20.53 31.24 21.18
C LYS A 207 19.82 29.90 21.03
N PHE A 208 18.50 29.92 20.96
CA PHE A 208 17.70 28.72 20.75
C PHE A 208 17.99 28.09 19.38
N ALA A 209 18.02 28.90 18.31
CA ALA A 209 18.42 28.42 16.99
C ALA A 209 19.83 27.81 16.99
N ALA A 210 20.79 28.46 17.67
CA ALA A 210 22.14 27.93 17.83
C ALA A 210 22.17 26.59 18.61
N ILE A 211 21.35 26.43 19.66
CA ILE A 211 21.27 25.14 20.38
C ILE A 211 20.78 24.04 19.42
N LEU A 212 19.74 24.32 18.62
CA LEU A 212 19.24 23.36 17.64
C LEU A 212 20.28 23.04 16.55
N ASP A 213 20.97 24.06 16.02
CA ASP A 213 22.05 23.88 15.04
C ASP A 213 23.20 23.04 15.64
N GLY A 214 23.54 23.26 16.90
CA GLY A 214 24.58 22.51 17.60
C GLY A 214 24.19 21.05 17.87
N VAL A 215 22.94 20.79 18.28
CA VAL A 215 22.41 19.43 18.43
C VAL A 215 22.40 18.72 17.08
N MET A 216 21.89 19.37 16.03
CA MET A 216 21.89 18.79 14.68
C MET A 216 23.32 18.55 14.17
N LEU A 217 24.27 19.44 14.45
CA LEU A 217 25.69 19.26 14.11
C LEU A 217 26.27 17.99 14.76
N LEU A 218 25.96 17.73 16.03
CA LEU A 218 26.37 16.50 16.71
C LEU A 218 25.69 15.28 16.10
N VAL A 219 24.38 15.36 15.84
CA VAL A 219 23.63 14.27 15.22
C VAL A 219 24.21 13.94 13.85
N ILE A 220 24.43 14.90 12.95
CA ILE A 220 25.00 14.61 11.62
C ILE A 220 26.45 14.11 11.70
N ALA A 221 27.23 14.56 12.70
CA ALA A 221 28.60 14.09 12.88
C ALA A 221 28.64 12.58 13.15
N PHE A 222 27.70 12.05 13.94
CA PHE A 222 27.66 10.65 14.34
C PHE A 222 26.64 9.78 13.56
N CYS A 223 25.60 10.37 12.96
CA CYS A 223 24.43 9.65 12.44
C CYS A 223 24.20 9.82 10.92
N LEU A 224 24.97 10.67 10.23
CA LEU A 224 24.83 10.89 8.78
C LEU A 224 26.03 10.29 8.02
N PRO A 225 25.87 9.13 7.35
CA PRO A 225 26.88 8.61 6.42
C PRO A 225 26.90 9.39 5.10
N GLU A 226 27.95 9.21 4.31
CA GLU A 226 28.02 9.78 2.95
C GLU A 226 26.96 9.14 2.05
N THR A 227 26.27 9.96 1.25
CA THR A 227 25.19 9.51 0.36
C THR A 227 25.50 9.75 -1.12
N LEU A 228 26.53 10.51 -1.49
CA LEU A 228 26.93 10.61 -2.89
C LEU A 228 27.62 9.32 -3.33
N TYR A 229 27.11 8.69 -4.38
CA TYR A 229 27.69 7.49 -4.97
C TYR A 229 27.69 7.56 -6.50
N ILE A 230 28.87 7.42 -7.10
CA ILE A 230 29.06 7.45 -8.56
C ILE A 230 29.07 6.00 -9.07
N ARG A 231 28.09 5.66 -9.92
CA ARG A 231 27.90 4.32 -10.50
C ARG A 231 28.66 4.19 -11.82
N ASP A 232 29.99 4.18 -11.76
CA ASP A 232 30.86 3.99 -12.94
C ASP A 232 31.17 2.49 -13.13
N PRO A 233 30.86 1.88 -14.30
CA PRO A 233 31.15 0.47 -14.58
C PRO A 233 32.64 0.10 -14.46
N THR A 234 33.56 1.03 -14.68
CA THR A 234 35.01 0.78 -14.52
C THR A 234 35.43 0.65 -13.05
N ARG A 235 34.74 1.36 -12.13
CA ARG A 235 34.96 1.24 -10.68
C ARG A 235 34.39 -0.04 -10.11
N LEU A 236 33.26 -0.51 -10.64
CA LEU A 236 32.63 -1.79 -10.28
C LEU A 236 33.54 -2.99 -10.60
N ALA A 237 34.25 -2.94 -11.73
CA ALA A 237 35.22 -3.97 -12.10
C ALA A 237 36.47 -3.99 -11.19
N ARG A 238 36.82 -2.84 -10.58
CA ARG A 238 38.00 -2.72 -9.69
C ARG A 238 37.69 -3.05 -8.22
N THR A 239 36.43 -2.93 -7.80
CA THR A 239 35.96 -3.26 -6.44
C THR A 239 35.48 -4.71 -6.27
N GLN A 240 35.34 -5.47 -7.36
CA GLN A 240 34.99 -6.90 -7.36
C GLN A 240 35.97 -7.81 -6.58
N HIS A 241 37.11 -7.30 -6.09
CA HIS A 241 38.12 -8.11 -5.40
C HIS A 241 38.20 -7.92 -3.88
N GLU A 242 37.41 -7.05 -3.24
CA GLU A 242 37.53 -6.85 -1.78
C GLU A 242 36.19 -6.83 -1.02
N ARG A 243 36.00 -7.91 -0.26
CA ARG A 243 35.25 -8.09 1.00
C ARG A 243 33.71 -7.97 0.97
N GLU A 244 33.09 -9.11 1.28
CA GLU A 244 31.78 -9.23 1.90
C GLU A 244 31.75 -8.38 3.20
N VAL A 245 30.85 -7.40 3.29
CA VAL A 245 30.77 -6.50 4.45
C VAL A 245 29.60 -6.88 5.34
N ASP A 246 29.91 -7.44 6.50
CA ASP A 246 28.96 -7.60 7.60
C ASP A 246 28.52 -6.22 8.14
N PHE A 247 27.21 -6.06 8.39
CA PHE A 247 26.63 -4.91 9.09
C PHE A 247 26.92 -4.97 10.60
N THR A 248 28.20 -4.87 10.99
CA THR A 248 28.61 -4.74 12.40
C THR A 248 28.68 -3.26 12.82
N PRO A 249 28.54 -2.91 14.12
CA PRO A 249 28.69 -1.53 14.60
C PRO A 249 30.02 -0.88 14.22
N ARG A 250 31.10 -1.67 14.12
CA ARG A 250 32.42 -1.21 13.62
C ARG A 250 32.39 -0.84 12.12
N SER A 251 31.52 -1.47 11.32
CA SER A 251 31.30 -1.15 9.90
C SER A 251 30.60 0.21 9.71
N TYR A 252 29.67 0.59 10.59
CA TYR A 252 28.98 1.88 10.49
C TYR A 252 29.93 3.08 10.71
N PHE A 253 30.81 3.04 11.72
CA PHE A 253 31.80 4.10 11.94
C PHE A 253 32.81 4.21 10.78
N SER A 254 33.09 3.12 10.08
CA SER A 254 33.95 3.14 8.89
C SER A 254 33.33 3.89 7.69
N ARG A 255 31.99 4.04 7.67
CA ARG A 255 31.22 4.81 6.68
C ARG A 255 31.13 6.31 7.03
N LEU A 256 31.48 6.69 8.27
CA LEU A 256 31.57 8.09 8.72
C LEU A 256 32.90 8.75 8.30
N ARG A 257 33.35 8.54 7.07
CA ARG A 257 34.53 9.25 6.54
C ARG A 257 34.22 10.74 6.35
N LEU A 258 35.08 11.59 6.89
CA LEU A 258 34.91 13.05 6.85
C LEU A 258 35.06 13.62 5.43
N TYR A 259 35.69 12.86 4.54
CA TYR A 259 36.01 13.25 3.18
C TYR A 259 35.92 12.07 2.22
N SER A 260 35.17 12.23 1.13
CA SER A 260 35.09 11.32 -0.01
C SER A 260 35.44 12.12 -1.27
N SER A 261 36.69 12.05 -1.73
CA SER A 261 37.09 12.71 -2.98
C SER A 261 36.78 11.82 -4.17
N PHE A 262 36.19 12.40 -5.21
CA PHE A 262 36.04 11.78 -6.52
C PHE A 262 37.02 12.47 -7.48
N PRO A 263 38.25 11.94 -7.68
CA PRO A 263 39.33 12.64 -8.40
C PRO A 263 39.02 12.90 -9.88
N GLU A 264 38.04 12.21 -10.44
CA GLU A 264 37.60 12.32 -11.84
C GLU A 264 36.69 13.53 -12.10
N LEU A 265 36.14 14.15 -11.04
CA LEU A 265 35.26 15.32 -11.13
C LEU A 265 36.06 16.58 -10.81
N GLU A 266 36.49 17.30 -11.83
CA GLU A 266 37.14 18.60 -11.67
C GLU A 266 36.10 19.71 -11.49
N LEU A 267 36.27 20.51 -10.44
CA LEU A 267 35.46 21.68 -10.15
C LEU A 267 35.78 22.79 -11.17
N GLN A 268 34.84 23.12 -12.05
CA GLN A 268 35.01 24.24 -12.98
C GLN A 268 34.22 25.46 -12.50
N TRP A 269 34.84 26.64 -12.56
CA TRP A 269 34.21 27.91 -12.18
C TRP A 269 32.88 28.19 -12.87
N ASN A 270 32.75 27.72 -14.11
CA ASN A 270 31.54 27.85 -14.92
C ASN A 270 30.34 27.07 -14.37
N GLN A 271 30.54 26.10 -13.47
CA GLN A 271 29.48 25.22 -12.97
C GLN A 271 28.68 25.80 -11.80
N PHE A 272 29.20 26.84 -11.16
CA PHE A 272 28.54 27.45 -10.02
C PHE A 272 27.23 28.13 -10.42
N VAL A 273 27.20 28.82 -11.57
CA VAL A 273 26.08 29.71 -11.94
C VAL A 273 25.46 29.39 -13.29
N ILE A 274 26.27 29.02 -14.28
CA ILE A 274 25.82 28.90 -15.67
C ILE A 274 24.77 27.77 -15.86
N PRO A 275 24.89 26.57 -15.25
CA PRO A 275 23.91 25.49 -15.43
C PRO A 275 22.49 25.88 -15.04
N SER A 276 22.31 26.42 -13.84
CA SER A 276 21.00 26.79 -13.30
C SER A 276 20.38 27.97 -14.05
N LEU A 277 21.19 28.93 -14.52
CA LEU A 277 20.69 30.03 -15.35
C LEU A 277 20.32 29.60 -16.78
N LYS A 278 20.97 28.58 -17.35
CA LYS A 278 20.58 28.02 -18.66
C LYS A 278 19.16 27.45 -18.63
N MET A 279 18.71 26.93 -17.49
CA MET A 279 17.35 26.42 -17.32
C MET A 279 16.28 27.52 -17.48
N ALA A 280 16.63 28.80 -17.27
CA ALA A 280 15.71 29.92 -17.48
C ALA A 280 15.31 30.11 -18.95
N LYS A 281 16.06 29.54 -19.91
CA LYS A 281 15.70 29.57 -21.34
C LYS A 281 14.39 28.81 -21.61
N TYR A 282 14.01 27.86 -20.75
CA TYR A 282 12.86 27.00 -20.95
C TYR A 282 11.61 27.59 -20.29
N PRO A 283 10.57 27.99 -21.06
CA PRO A 283 9.35 28.57 -20.51
C PRO A 283 8.61 27.64 -19.52
N SER A 284 8.70 26.32 -19.75
CA SER A 284 8.14 25.30 -18.85
C SER A 284 8.78 25.29 -17.45
N VAL A 285 9.93 25.94 -17.27
CA VAL A 285 10.58 26.14 -15.96
C VAL A 285 10.43 27.59 -15.50
N LEU A 286 10.68 28.55 -16.39
CA LEU A 286 10.69 29.97 -16.04
C LEU A 286 9.32 30.50 -15.61
N PHE A 287 8.25 30.19 -16.35
CA PHE A 287 6.91 30.73 -16.01
C PHE A 287 6.39 30.19 -14.68
N PRO A 288 6.45 28.86 -14.40
CA PRO A 288 6.11 28.35 -13.08
C PRO A 288 6.99 28.91 -11.96
N ALA A 289 8.30 29.08 -12.19
CA ALA A 289 9.21 29.64 -11.20
C ALA A 289 8.85 31.08 -10.82
N VAL A 290 8.58 31.94 -11.83
CA VAL A 290 8.19 33.34 -11.61
C VAL A 290 6.82 33.44 -10.95
N TYR A 291 5.86 32.61 -11.38
CA TYR A 291 4.52 32.59 -10.78
C TYR A 291 4.57 32.18 -9.31
N TYR A 292 5.27 31.08 -9.01
CA TYR A 292 5.49 30.62 -7.64
C TYR A 292 6.24 31.67 -6.81
N ALA A 293 7.28 32.31 -7.35
CA ALA A 293 8.03 33.37 -6.67
C ALA A 293 7.16 34.56 -6.27
N ALA A 294 6.26 34.99 -7.17
CA ALA A 294 5.29 36.05 -6.88
C ALA A 294 4.35 35.63 -5.74
N GLN A 295 3.75 34.44 -5.81
CA GLN A 295 2.83 33.96 -4.77
C GLN A 295 3.54 33.77 -3.42
N TYR A 296 4.76 33.22 -3.42
CA TYR A 296 5.55 33.03 -2.21
C TYR A 296 5.87 34.36 -1.53
N GLY A 297 6.19 35.37 -2.33
CA GLY A 297 6.35 36.74 -1.86
C GLY A 297 5.10 37.28 -1.17
N PHE A 298 3.94 37.19 -1.81
CA PHE A 298 2.70 37.80 -1.29
C PHE A 298 2.07 37.04 -0.12
N ALA A 299 2.02 35.70 -0.20
CA ALA A 299 1.29 34.87 0.76
C ALA A 299 2.14 34.42 1.96
N SER A 300 3.47 34.45 1.87
CA SER A 300 4.36 34.00 2.96
C SER A 300 5.30 35.11 3.46
N ILE A 301 6.14 35.67 2.57
CA ILE A 301 7.18 36.64 2.99
C ILE A 301 6.58 37.98 3.43
N LEU A 302 5.57 38.47 2.74
CA LEU A 302 4.97 39.76 3.02
C LEU A 302 4.36 39.80 4.45
N PRO A 303 3.51 38.84 4.87
CA PRO A 303 3.14 38.68 6.28
C PRO A 303 4.35 38.61 7.23
N ALA A 304 5.38 37.84 6.88
CA ALA A 304 6.55 37.63 7.73
C ALA A 304 7.29 38.91 8.13
N VAL A 305 7.40 39.86 7.21
CA VAL A 305 8.17 41.11 7.43
C VAL A 305 7.30 42.27 7.90
N THR A 306 5.99 42.21 7.70
CA THR A 306 5.08 43.33 7.98
C THR A 306 4.22 43.14 9.24
N VAL A 307 3.90 41.89 9.62
CA VAL A 307 2.90 41.62 10.68
C VAL A 307 3.28 42.27 12.01
N ALA A 308 4.56 42.24 12.39
CA ALA A 308 5.01 42.84 13.64
C ALA A 308 4.81 44.37 13.66
N SER A 309 5.06 45.05 12.54
CA SER A 309 4.80 46.49 12.43
C SER A 309 3.31 46.80 12.40
N ILE A 310 2.55 46.09 11.57
CA ILE A 310 1.13 46.38 11.33
C ILE A 310 0.30 46.07 12.58
N PHE A 311 0.51 44.90 13.20
CA PHE A 311 -0.34 44.46 14.30
C PHE A 311 0.03 45.14 15.63
N SER A 312 1.29 45.56 15.79
CA SER A 312 1.68 46.42 16.91
C SER A 312 1.07 47.82 16.79
N GLU A 313 0.97 48.38 15.57
CA GLU A 313 0.40 49.70 15.31
C GLU A 313 -1.14 49.67 15.36
N ALA A 314 -1.77 48.70 14.71
CA ALA A 314 -3.22 48.62 14.56
C ALA A 314 -3.96 47.98 15.76
N PHE A 315 -3.35 47.00 16.43
CA PHE A 315 -4.02 46.23 17.50
C PHE A 315 -3.30 46.30 18.86
N HIS A 316 -2.18 47.02 18.95
CA HIS A 316 -1.36 47.13 20.17
C HIS A 316 -0.96 45.78 20.78
N TRP A 317 -0.68 44.79 19.92
CA TRP A 317 -0.29 43.45 20.37
C TRP A 317 1.17 43.37 20.78
N ASN A 318 1.44 42.52 21.77
CA ASN A 318 2.80 42.17 22.19
C ASN A 318 3.41 41.07 21.29
N THR A 319 4.70 40.83 21.45
CA THR A 319 5.47 39.84 20.67
C THR A 319 4.86 38.43 20.75
N LEU A 320 4.32 38.03 21.90
CA LEU A 320 3.66 36.72 22.06
C LEU A 320 2.40 36.61 21.18
N LYS A 321 1.46 37.56 21.29
CA LYS A 321 0.21 37.54 20.52
C LYS A 321 0.48 37.57 19.02
N ILE A 322 1.44 38.41 18.59
CA ILE A 322 1.86 38.48 17.18
C ILE A 322 2.40 37.13 16.73
N GLY A 323 3.32 36.52 17.48
CA GLY A 323 3.93 35.23 17.12
C GLY A 323 2.93 34.07 17.05
N LEU A 324 2.05 33.93 18.05
CA LEU A 324 1.02 32.90 18.07
C LEU A 324 0.03 33.04 16.92
N ALA A 325 -0.51 34.24 16.71
CA ALA A 325 -1.54 34.48 15.71
C ALA A 325 -1.02 34.32 14.28
N TYR A 326 0.13 34.93 13.97
CA TYR A 326 0.77 34.83 12.66
C TYR A 326 1.26 33.42 12.36
N GLY A 327 1.94 32.79 13.33
CA GLY A 327 2.47 31.44 13.16
C GLY A 327 1.37 30.38 13.03
N ALA A 328 0.29 30.47 13.81
CA ALA A 328 -0.85 29.56 13.68
C ALA A 328 -1.55 29.69 12.32
N ALA A 329 -1.80 30.93 11.86
CA ALA A 329 -2.45 31.16 10.57
C ALA A 329 -1.66 30.54 9.39
N LEU A 330 -0.34 30.77 9.34
CA LEU A 330 0.50 30.17 8.30
C LEU A 330 0.66 28.65 8.47
N SER A 331 0.73 28.14 9.69
CA SER A 331 0.89 26.70 9.93
C SER A 331 -0.35 25.93 9.50
N ILE A 332 -1.54 26.40 9.88
CA ILE A 332 -2.81 25.76 9.52
C ILE A 332 -3.01 25.81 8.00
N GLY A 333 -2.84 27.00 7.38
CA GLY A 333 -2.96 27.14 5.94
C GLY A 333 -1.94 26.30 5.18
N GLY A 334 -0.68 26.31 5.63
CA GLY A 334 0.41 25.60 5.01
C GLY A 334 0.25 24.07 5.06
N VAL A 335 -0.01 23.50 6.24
CA VAL A 335 -0.15 22.04 6.39
C VAL A 335 -1.34 21.51 5.61
N LEU A 336 -2.51 22.16 5.72
CA LEU A 336 -3.70 21.75 4.98
C LEU A 336 -3.51 21.90 3.46
N GLY A 337 -2.82 22.95 3.03
CA GLY A 337 -2.53 23.21 1.61
C GLY A 337 -1.62 22.17 1.00
N GLU A 338 -0.57 21.75 1.71
CA GLU A 338 0.37 20.73 1.21
C GLU A 338 -0.28 19.34 1.13
N ILE A 339 -1.06 18.95 2.14
CA ILE A 339 -1.80 17.68 2.16
C ILE A 339 -2.81 17.64 1.00
N ALA A 340 -3.61 18.70 0.87
CA ALA A 340 -4.60 18.80 -0.21
C ALA A 340 -3.91 18.84 -1.59
N GLY A 341 -2.81 19.58 -1.72
CA GLY A 341 -2.02 19.70 -2.94
C GLY A 341 -1.55 18.34 -3.46
N GLY A 342 -0.95 17.51 -2.59
CA GLY A 342 -0.51 16.17 -2.95
C GLY A 342 -1.65 15.25 -3.40
N VAL A 343 -2.73 15.18 -2.61
CA VAL A 343 -3.88 14.30 -2.89
C VAL A 343 -4.57 14.69 -4.20
N VAL A 344 -4.82 15.99 -4.42
CA VAL A 344 -5.49 16.48 -5.63
C VAL A 344 -4.62 16.24 -6.87
N LEU A 345 -3.31 16.47 -6.77
CA LEU A 345 -2.38 16.26 -7.87
C LEU A 345 -2.34 14.79 -8.30
N ASP A 346 -2.25 13.86 -7.34
CA ASP A 346 -2.23 12.43 -7.60
C ASP A 346 -3.59 11.93 -8.15
N ALA A 347 -4.71 12.43 -7.63
CA ALA A 347 -6.04 12.10 -8.14
C ALA A 347 -6.22 12.53 -9.61
N ILE A 348 -5.74 13.72 -9.99
CA ILE A 348 -5.81 14.23 -11.36
C ILE A 348 -4.94 13.39 -12.30
N VAL A 349 -3.70 13.05 -11.89
CA VAL A 349 -2.80 12.21 -12.69
C VAL A 349 -3.35 10.80 -12.85
N ASN A 350 -3.86 10.19 -11.78
CA ASN A 350 -4.44 8.84 -11.84
C ASN A 350 -5.69 8.80 -12.73
N ARG A 351 -6.56 9.81 -12.64
CA ARG A 351 -7.72 9.95 -13.56
C ARG A 351 -7.28 10.08 -15.02
N ALA A 352 -6.20 10.80 -15.29
CA ALA A 352 -5.67 10.93 -16.65
C ALA A 352 -4.99 9.64 -17.14
N ARG A 353 -4.36 8.86 -16.25
CA ARG A 353 -3.84 7.51 -16.57
C ARG A 353 -4.96 6.52 -16.93
N HIS A 354 -6.11 6.62 -16.28
CA HIS A 354 -7.28 5.82 -16.66
C HIS A 354 -7.79 6.15 -18.07
N ASN A 355 -7.57 7.38 -18.54
CA ASN A 355 -8.03 7.84 -19.86
C ASN A 355 -6.95 7.71 -20.97
N GLY A 356 -5.74 7.26 -20.65
CA GLY A 356 -4.66 7.13 -21.64
C GLY A 356 -3.34 6.65 -21.03
N ALA A 357 -2.54 5.93 -21.82
CA ALA A 357 -1.43 5.12 -21.31
C ALA A 357 -0.24 5.89 -20.71
N ASN A 358 -0.14 7.23 -20.86
CA ASN A 358 0.86 8.06 -20.17
C ASN A 358 0.46 9.54 -20.25
N PRO A 359 -0.12 10.14 -19.20
CA PRO A 359 -0.52 11.54 -19.26
C PRO A 359 0.70 12.48 -19.31
N PRO A 360 0.68 13.52 -20.16
CA PRO A 360 1.77 14.48 -20.25
C PRO A 360 1.87 15.30 -18.94
N PRO A 361 3.06 15.78 -18.54
CA PRO A 361 3.27 16.51 -17.28
C PRO A 361 2.37 17.74 -17.14
N GLU A 362 1.94 18.34 -18.25
CA GLU A 362 1.03 19.49 -18.33
C GLU A 362 -0.35 19.20 -17.68
N VAL A 363 -0.76 17.93 -17.56
CA VAL A 363 -1.99 17.54 -16.85
C VAL A 363 -1.95 17.99 -15.38
N ARG A 364 -0.77 17.99 -14.75
CA ARG A 364 -0.58 18.43 -13.35
C ARG A 364 -0.94 19.90 -13.14
N LEU A 365 -0.70 20.76 -14.14
CA LEU A 365 -1.00 22.19 -14.04
C LEU A 365 -2.49 22.48 -13.79
N LYS A 366 -3.39 21.53 -14.07
CA LYS A 366 -4.82 21.65 -13.77
C LYS A 366 -5.09 21.80 -12.26
N ALA A 367 -4.21 21.26 -11.41
CA ALA A 367 -4.32 21.42 -9.96
C ALA A 367 -4.07 22.87 -9.48
N ILE A 368 -3.41 23.71 -10.28
CA ILE A 368 -3.06 25.09 -9.90
C ILE A 368 -4.31 25.98 -9.72
N TRP A 369 -5.43 25.68 -10.38
CA TRP A 369 -6.63 26.51 -10.32
C TRP A 369 -7.15 26.78 -8.91
N THR A 370 -7.04 25.81 -8.00
CA THR A 370 -7.46 25.99 -6.60
C THR A 370 -6.60 27.05 -5.91
N GLY A 371 -5.28 26.98 -6.07
CA GLY A 371 -4.37 28.00 -5.54
C GLY A 371 -4.52 29.36 -6.22
N ALA A 372 -4.71 29.38 -7.55
CA ALA A 372 -4.86 30.61 -8.34
C ALA A 372 -6.07 31.45 -7.92
N VAL A 373 -7.11 30.81 -7.36
CA VAL A 373 -8.28 31.50 -6.79
C VAL A 373 -8.04 31.86 -5.32
N LEU A 374 -7.53 30.93 -4.50
CA LEU A 374 -7.44 31.13 -3.06
C LEU A 374 -6.42 32.18 -2.65
N VAL A 375 -5.26 32.27 -3.31
CA VAL A 375 -4.25 33.29 -2.98
C VAL A 375 -4.78 34.72 -3.11
N PRO A 376 -5.32 35.17 -4.26
CA PRO A 376 -5.85 36.52 -4.38
C PRO A 376 -7.03 36.78 -3.44
N THR A 377 -7.90 35.79 -3.20
CA THR A 377 -8.99 35.91 -2.22
C THR A 377 -8.43 36.18 -0.82
N GLY A 378 -7.43 35.41 -0.36
CA GLY A 378 -6.80 35.63 0.94
C GLY A 378 -6.10 36.99 1.07
N LEU A 379 -5.42 37.45 0.02
CA LEU A 379 -4.78 38.76 -0.02
C LEU A 379 -5.79 39.92 0.07
N ILE A 380 -6.91 39.82 -0.65
CA ILE A 380 -7.97 40.84 -0.60
C ILE A 380 -8.59 40.89 0.80
N ILE A 381 -8.91 39.73 1.38
CA ILE A 381 -9.44 39.65 2.76
C ILE A 381 -8.46 40.29 3.74
N TYR A 382 -7.17 39.99 3.64
CA TYR A 382 -6.14 40.56 4.51
C TYR A 382 -6.02 42.08 4.34
N GLY A 383 -5.95 42.59 3.11
CA GLY A 383 -5.80 44.01 2.83
C GLY A 383 -6.96 44.88 3.28
N PHE A 384 -8.20 44.46 2.96
CA PHE A 384 -9.40 45.20 3.32
C PHE A 384 -9.66 45.15 4.83
N SER A 385 -9.46 44.00 5.46
CA SER A 385 -9.66 43.88 6.91
C SER A 385 -8.69 44.75 7.71
N LEU A 386 -7.45 44.92 7.24
CA LEU A 386 -6.48 45.84 7.84
C LEU A 386 -6.87 47.31 7.67
N GLN A 387 -7.35 47.71 6.48
CA GLN A 387 -7.70 49.11 6.21
C GLN A 387 -8.90 49.58 7.04
N TYR A 388 -9.89 48.71 7.23
CA TYR A 388 -11.12 49.02 7.97
C TYR A 388 -11.06 48.63 9.45
N HIS A 389 -9.89 48.23 9.96
CA HIS A 389 -9.69 47.79 11.35
C HIS A 389 -10.73 46.74 11.80
N ILE A 390 -11.05 45.79 10.92
CA ILE A 390 -12.00 44.70 11.22
C ILE A 390 -11.42 43.82 12.34
N PHE A 391 -12.31 43.11 13.04
CA PHE A 391 -11.96 42.11 14.05
C PHE A 391 -10.75 41.26 13.64
N TRP A 392 -9.75 41.19 14.53
CA TRP A 392 -8.41 40.65 14.29
C TRP A 392 -8.36 39.25 13.68
N PHE A 393 -9.40 38.44 13.84
CA PHE A 393 -9.46 37.09 13.26
C PHE A 393 -9.55 37.11 11.73
N VAL A 394 -10.24 38.09 11.14
CA VAL A 394 -10.46 38.19 9.69
C VAL A 394 -9.13 38.33 8.91
N PRO A 395 -8.18 39.22 9.30
CA PRO A 395 -6.88 39.26 8.62
C PRO A 395 -6.08 37.97 8.81
N LEU A 396 -6.17 37.29 9.97
CA LEU A 396 -5.51 36.00 10.17
C LEU A 396 -6.08 34.91 9.24
N LEU A 397 -7.40 34.88 9.07
CA LEU A 397 -8.08 33.98 8.14
C LEU A 397 -7.64 34.25 6.69
N GLY A 398 -7.52 35.52 6.30
CA GLY A 398 -6.99 35.90 5.00
C GLY A 398 -5.57 35.38 4.76
N MET A 399 -4.68 35.47 5.76
CA MET A 399 -3.33 34.90 5.69
C MET A 399 -3.33 33.38 5.57
N ALA A 400 -4.19 32.69 6.33
CA ALA A 400 -4.31 31.23 6.26
C ALA A 400 -4.79 30.75 4.89
N ILE A 401 -5.82 31.40 4.32
CA ILE A 401 -6.33 31.09 2.97
C ILE A 401 -5.26 31.35 1.91
N ALA A 402 -4.54 32.48 2.00
CA ALA A 402 -3.46 32.78 1.06
C ALA A 402 -2.32 31.76 1.16
N CYS A 403 -1.94 31.36 2.38
CA CYS A 403 -0.90 30.35 2.59
C CYS A 403 -1.31 28.96 2.08
N PHE A 404 -2.58 28.58 2.26
CA PHE A 404 -3.12 27.34 1.69
C PHE A 404 -2.99 27.32 0.17
N GLY A 405 -3.43 28.39 -0.51
CA GLY A 405 -3.31 28.50 -1.96
C GLY A 405 -1.85 28.49 -2.43
N LEU A 406 -0.95 29.12 -1.67
CA LEU A 406 0.49 29.12 -1.95
C LEU A 406 1.07 27.70 -1.97
N GLN A 407 0.75 26.84 -0.99
CA GLN A 407 1.33 25.50 -0.96
C GLN A 407 0.86 24.66 -2.16
N VAL A 408 -0.42 24.72 -2.51
CA VAL A 408 -0.92 24.02 -3.70
C VAL A 408 -0.19 24.46 -4.99
N ILE A 409 0.09 25.77 -5.11
CA ILE A 409 0.87 26.33 -6.23
C ILE A 409 2.32 25.84 -6.16
N ALA A 410 2.94 25.85 -4.98
CA ALA A 410 4.32 25.41 -4.77
C ALA A 410 4.50 23.96 -5.22
N THR A 411 3.71 23.03 -4.67
CA THR A 411 3.76 21.61 -4.99
C THR A 411 3.56 21.38 -6.48
N THR A 412 2.57 22.05 -7.10
CA THR A 412 2.26 21.83 -8.51
C THR A 412 3.34 22.40 -9.45
N CYS A 413 3.84 23.61 -9.20
CA CYS A 413 4.88 24.22 -10.04
C CYS A 413 6.23 23.48 -9.95
N TYR A 414 6.61 23.03 -8.74
CA TYR A 414 7.82 22.23 -8.55
C TYR A 414 7.72 20.87 -9.23
N THR A 415 6.64 20.12 -8.98
CA THR A 415 6.47 18.77 -9.56
C THR A 415 6.35 18.80 -11.08
N TYR A 416 5.61 19.75 -11.65
CA TYR A 416 5.53 19.95 -13.10
C TYR A 416 6.90 20.22 -13.75
N SER A 417 7.70 21.11 -13.15
CA SER A 417 8.98 21.53 -13.73
C SER A 417 10.03 20.42 -13.63
N ILE A 418 10.07 19.71 -12.50
CA ILE A 418 10.96 18.56 -12.31
C ILE A 418 10.55 17.40 -13.23
N ASP A 419 9.26 17.13 -13.42
CA ASP A 419 8.81 16.09 -14.35
C ASP A 419 9.08 16.46 -15.82
N SER A 420 9.05 17.75 -16.16
CA SER A 420 9.38 18.23 -17.51
C SER A 420 10.86 18.02 -17.86
N TYR A 421 11.77 18.16 -16.88
CA TYR A 421 13.23 18.05 -17.05
C TYR A 421 13.88 17.27 -15.89
N ARG A 422 13.60 15.96 -15.83
CA ARG A 422 13.97 15.10 -14.69
C ARG A 422 15.47 15.00 -14.42
N ALA A 423 16.29 14.98 -15.48
CA ALA A 423 17.74 14.89 -15.35
C ALA A 423 18.35 16.16 -14.71
N GLN A 424 17.74 17.32 -14.95
CA GLN A 424 18.19 18.63 -14.44
C GLN A 424 17.37 19.11 -13.23
N GLY A 425 16.91 18.17 -12.39
CA GLY A 425 16.06 18.48 -11.23
C GLY A 425 16.74 19.40 -10.19
N SER A 426 18.05 19.24 -9.97
CA SER A 426 18.84 20.07 -9.06
C SER A 426 18.95 21.52 -9.53
N GLU A 427 19.24 21.72 -10.81
CA GLU A 427 19.42 23.02 -11.46
C GLU A 427 18.08 23.76 -11.54
N THR A 428 17.01 23.03 -11.86
CA THR A 428 15.63 23.54 -11.83
C THR A 428 15.26 24.05 -10.44
N SER A 429 15.55 23.26 -9.40
CA SER A 429 15.26 23.62 -8.01
C SER A 429 16.06 24.83 -7.53
N GLN A 430 17.33 24.93 -7.94
CA GLN A 430 18.19 26.09 -7.67
C GLN A 430 17.64 27.36 -8.31
N LEU A 431 17.22 27.29 -9.56
CA LEU A 431 16.63 28.43 -10.27
C LEU A 431 15.34 28.90 -9.59
N PHE A 432 14.45 27.97 -9.23
CA PHE A 432 13.24 28.26 -8.45
C PHE A 432 13.56 28.98 -7.14
N ASN A 433 14.57 28.47 -6.43
CA ASN A 433 15.02 29.05 -5.17
C ASN A 433 15.61 30.46 -5.37
N LEU A 434 16.43 30.69 -6.39
CA LEU A 434 16.96 32.01 -6.69
C LEU A 434 15.86 33.02 -6.96
N ILE A 435 14.91 32.67 -7.84
CA ILE A 435 13.84 33.57 -8.27
C ILE A 435 12.92 33.88 -7.08
N ARG A 436 12.46 32.87 -6.33
CA ARG A 436 11.55 33.10 -5.18
C ARG A 436 12.18 33.95 -4.08
N GLN A 437 13.47 33.76 -3.81
CA GLN A 437 14.18 34.50 -2.76
C GLN A 437 14.48 35.95 -3.20
N THR A 438 14.77 36.17 -4.48
CA THR A 438 14.97 37.52 -5.05
C THR A 438 13.68 38.35 -4.99
N PHE A 439 12.55 37.73 -5.35
CA PHE A 439 11.23 38.35 -5.22
C PHE A 439 10.92 38.64 -3.74
N GLY A 440 11.08 37.64 -2.87
CA GLY A 440 10.88 37.77 -1.43
C GLY A 440 11.69 38.91 -0.80
N MET A 441 12.96 39.05 -1.18
CA MET A 441 13.83 40.13 -0.73
C MET A 441 13.26 41.51 -1.10
N THR A 442 12.83 41.67 -2.35
CA THR A 442 12.36 42.96 -2.89
C THR A 442 11.13 43.48 -2.13
N TYR A 443 10.19 42.59 -1.78
CA TYR A 443 8.96 42.99 -1.07
C TYR A 443 9.24 43.59 0.30
N ALA A 444 10.24 43.08 1.03
CA ALA A 444 10.52 43.53 2.37
C ALA A 444 11.01 44.99 2.47
N PHE A 445 11.55 45.55 1.39
CA PHE A 445 12.00 46.95 1.37
C PHE A 445 10.87 47.95 1.06
N TYR A 446 9.95 47.60 0.15
CA TYR A 446 9.02 48.57 -0.43
C TYR A 446 7.59 48.47 0.07
N VAL A 447 7.13 47.29 0.53
CA VAL A 447 5.70 47.05 0.80
C VAL A 447 5.14 47.96 1.89
N VAL A 448 5.84 48.15 3.01
CA VAL A 448 5.34 48.99 4.11
C VAL A 448 5.20 50.45 3.66
N LEU A 449 6.17 50.95 2.88
CA LEU A 449 6.13 52.31 2.33
C LEU A 449 4.97 52.47 1.33
N LEU A 450 4.75 51.47 0.48
CA LEU A 450 3.64 51.45 -0.46
C LEU A 450 2.31 51.49 0.29
N CYS A 451 2.11 50.62 1.28
CA CYS A 451 0.87 50.56 2.07
C CYS A 451 0.59 51.90 2.77
N LYS A 452 1.62 52.60 3.27
CA LYS A 452 1.45 53.93 3.88
C LYS A 452 1.06 55.02 2.89
N LYS A 453 1.43 54.91 1.61
CA LYS A 453 1.11 55.91 0.58
C LYS A 453 -0.27 55.72 -0.06
N ILE A 454 -0.63 54.49 -0.41
CA ILE A 454 -1.87 54.18 -1.16
C ILE A 454 -2.96 53.51 -0.32
N GLY A 455 -2.65 53.16 0.93
CA GLY A 455 -3.54 52.38 1.81
C GLY A 455 -3.34 50.87 1.68
N TYR A 456 -3.68 50.13 2.73
CA TYR A 456 -3.53 48.68 2.78
C TYR A 456 -4.44 48.00 1.76
N GLN A 457 -5.71 48.43 1.66
CA GLN A 457 -6.69 47.84 0.72
C GLN A 457 -6.20 47.83 -0.73
N TRP A 458 -5.69 48.97 -1.21
CA TRP A 458 -5.28 49.12 -2.61
C TRP A 458 -3.94 48.45 -2.89
N ALA A 459 -3.02 48.43 -1.92
CA ALA A 459 -1.76 47.70 -2.05
C ALA A 459 -2.00 46.19 -2.21
N PHE A 460 -2.80 45.59 -1.33
CA PHE A 460 -3.10 44.15 -1.40
C PHE A 460 -4.02 43.78 -2.57
N PHE A 461 -4.94 44.66 -2.96
CA PHE A 461 -5.72 44.47 -4.18
C PHE A 461 -4.82 44.48 -5.43
N MET A 462 -3.83 45.38 -5.48
CA MET A 462 -2.84 45.39 -6.56
C MET A 462 -2.03 44.09 -6.58
N PHE A 463 -1.60 43.57 -5.44
CA PHE A 463 -0.90 42.27 -5.36
C PHE A 463 -1.78 41.09 -5.79
N ALA A 464 -3.06 41.08 -5.44
CA ALA A 464 -4.01 40.06 -5.87
C ALA A 464 -4.22 40.10 -7.39
N MET A 465 -4.51 41.28 -7.96
CA MET A 465 -4.83 41.40 -9.38
C MET A 465 -3.61 41.26 -10.29
N LEU A 466 -2.58 42.09 -10.08
CA LEU A 466 -1.39 42.08 -10.92
C LEU A 466 -0.48 40.89 -10.61
N GLY A 467 -0.29 40.62 -9.31
CA GLY A 467 0.64 39.62 -8.83
C GLY A 467 0.12 38.19 -8.85
N SER A 468 -1.20 37.98 -8.80
CA SER A 468 -1.80 36.64 -8.85
C SER A 468 -2.57 36.39 -10.14
N VAL A 469 -3.55 37.23 -10.48
CA VAL A 469 -4.43 36.99 -11.65
C VAL A 469 -3.68 37.20 -12.97
N ALA A 470 -3.01 38.34 -13.15
CA ALA A 470 -2.28 38.61 -14.39
C ALA A 470 -1.05 37.70 -14.55
N ALA A 471 -0.34 37.42 -13.46
CA ALA A 471 0.81 36.52 -13.45
C ALA A 471 0.45 35.05 -13.75
N PHE A 472 -0.84 34.69 -13.69
CA PHE A 472 -1.31 33.35 -14.04
C PHE A 472 -1.47 33.12 -15.55
N LEU A 473 -1.56 34.19 -16.36
CA LEU A 473 -1.74 34.08 -17.83
C LEU A 473 -0.66 33.22 -18.53
N PRO A 474 0.65 33.36 -18.22
CA PRO A 474 1.69 32.48 -18.80
C PRO A 474 1.51 31.00 -18.43
N ILE A 475 0.95 30.71 -17.24
CA ILE A 475 0.64 29.33 -16.83
C ILE A 475 -0.50 28.77 -17.69
N VAL A 476 -1.56 29.55 -17.92
CA VAL A 476 -2.65 29.16 -18.82
C VAL A 476 -2.12 28.85 -20.23
N VAL A 477 -1.17 29.63 -20.74
CA VAL A 477 -0.52 29.34 -22.02
C VAL A 477 0.20 27.97 -21.99
N LEU A 478 0.89 27.64 -20.90
CA LEU A 478 1.52 26.32 -20.75
C LEU A 478 0.49 25.19 -20.62
N MET A 479 -0.69 25.42 -20.06
CA MET A 479 -1.74 24.39 -19.96
C MET A 479 -2.25 23.95 -21.34
N PHE A 480 -2.30 24.86 -22.31
CA PHE A 480 -2.77 24.56 -23.66
C PHE A 480 -1.65 24.26 -24.66
N LYS A 481 -0.49 24.91 -24.53
CA LYS A 481 0.63 24.82 -25.50
C LYS A 481 1.94 24.29 -24.91
N GLY A 482 1.95 23.83 -23.67
CA GLY A 482 3.17 23.40 -22.95
C GLY A 482 3.91 22.28 -23.66
N GLU A 483 3.18 21.27 -24.15
CA GLU A 483 3.75 20.13 -24.88
C GLU A 483 4.43 20.58 -26.18
N GLU A 484 3.75 21.41 -26.98
CA GLU A 484 4.30 21.96 -28.22
C GLU A 484 5.57 22.79 -27.97
N ILE A 485 5.58 23.62 -26.92
CA ILE A 485 6.75 24.44 -26.54
C ILE A 485 7.92 23.55 -26.12
N ARG A 486 7.66 22.50 -25.35
CA ARG A 486 8.68 21.56 -24.87
C ARG A 486 9.28 20.76 -26.03
N HIS A 487 8.48 20.29 -26.98
CA HIS A 487 8.97 19.62 -28.18
C HIS A 487 9.80 20.54 -29.08
N LYS A 488 9.42 21.82 -29.23
CA LYS A 488 10.19 22.79 -30.03
C LYS A 488 11.57 23.11 -29.43
N LEU A 489 11.66 23.21 -28.10
CA LEU A 489 12.90 23.58 -27.42
C LEU A 489 13.83 22.38 -27.13
N GLY A 490 13.30 21.16 -27.21
CA GLY A 490 14.05 19.92 -27.01
C GLY A 490 14.52 19.70 -25.57
N VAL A 491 15.28 18.61 -25.37
CA VAL A 491 15.89 18.27 -24.08
C VAL A 491 17.14 19.14 -23.87
N PRO A 492 17.34 19.73 -22.68
CA PRO A 492 18.56 20.45 -22.36
C PRO A 492 19.78 19.53 -22.43
N LYS A 493 20.81 19.92 -23.18
CA LYS A 493 22.09 19.19 -23.28
C LYS A 493 23.22 20.01 -22.68
N ASN A 494 24.23 19.37 -22.09
CA ASN A 494 25.42 20.00 -21.50
C ASN A 494 25.10 21.02 -20.38
N ILE A 495 24.24 20.63 -19.44
CA ILE A 495 23.89 21.47 -18.28
C ILE A 495 24.56 20.95 -17.01
N SER A 496 24.41 19.68 -16.65
CA SER A 496 25.01 19.10 -15.44
C SER A 496 26.30 18.32 -15.76
N GLN A 497 27.28 18.33 -14.86
CA GLN A 497 28.52 17.54 -15.04
C GLN A 497 28.28 16.03 -14.98
N LEU A 498 27.30 15.60 -14.18
CA LEU A 498 26.92 14.19 -14.07
C LEU A 498 26.43 13.66 -15.43
N GLU A 499 25.70 14.48 -16.20
CA GLU A 499 25.23 14.18 -17.56
C GLU A 499 26.36 14.19 -18.60
N VAL A 500 27.37 15.08 -18.48
CA VAL A 500 28.54 15.07 -19.38
C VAL A 500 29.35 13.78 -19.22
N THR A 501 29.50 13.28 -17.99
CA THR A 501 30.18 12.00 -17.74
C THR A 501 29.34 10.82 -18.26
N GLU A 502 28.02 10.86 -18.10
CA GLU A 502 27.09 9.83 -18.59
C GLU A 502 27.01 9.80 -20.13
N GLU A 503 26.95 10.95 -20.83
CA GLU A 503 27.01 11.02 -22.30
C GLU A 503 28.39 10.61 -22.85
N ARG A 504 29.49 10.99 -22.18
CA ARG A 504 30.85 10.55 -22.56
C ARG A 504 30.99 9.04 -22.42
N GLN A 505 30.39 8.44 -21.38
CA GLN A 505 30.36 7.00 -21.15
C GLN A 505 29.55 6.27 -22.23
N VAL A 506 28.32 6.72 -22.54
CA VAL A 506 27.51 6.15 -23.64
C VAL A 506 28.21 6.24 -24.99
N THR A 507 28.97 7.32 -25.22
CA THR A 507 29.75 7.50 -26.46
C THR A 507 30.97 6.57 -26.48
N VAL A 508 31.65 6.35 -25.35
CA VAL A 508 32.76 5.40 -25.20
C VAL A 508 32.28 3.95 -25.31
N ASP A 509 31.12 3.61 -24.75
CA ASP A 509 30.51 2.29 -24.85
C ASP A 509 30.06 2.01 -26.29
N LYS A 510 29.50 3.00 -27.00
CA LYS A 510 29.23 2.91 -28.45
C LYS A 510 30.50 2.78 -29.28
N LEU A 511 31.56 3.54 -28.96
CA LEU A 511 32.86 3.39 -29.62
C LEU A 511 33.47 2.01 -29.31
N GLY A 512 33.26 1.50 -28.10
CA GLY A 512 33.66 0.17 -27.66
C GLY A 512 32.93 -0.93 -28.42
N GLU A 513 31.62 -0.79 -28.64
CA GLU A 513 30.82 -1.66 -29.51
C GLU A 513 31.27 -1.58 -30.98
N GLU A 514 31.53 -0.38 -31.51
CA GLU A 514 32.04 -0.21 -32.89
C GLU A 514 33.46 -0.79 -33.05
N ILE A 515 34.35 -0.62 -32.06
CA ILE A 515 35.68 -1.24 -32.06
C ILE A 515 35.58 -2.77 -31.91
N HIS A 516 34.55 -3.27 -31.22
CA HIS A 516 34.27 -4.71 -31.11
C HIS A 516 33.66 -5.29 -32.39
N GLU A 517 32.90 -4.50 -33.16
CA GLU A 517 32.42 -4.84 -34.50
C GLU A 517 33.57 -4.88 -35.53
N ILE A 518 34.53 -3.96 -35.45
CA ILE A 518 35.68 -3.90 -36.38
C ILE A 518 36.67 -5.06 -36.17
N ARG A 519 36.59 -5.82 -35.07
CA ARG A 519 37.46 -6.99 -34.78
C ARG A 519 36.83 -8.37 -34.96
N LYS A 520 35.74 -8.51 -35.72
CA LYS A 520 35.17 -9.84 -36.07
C LYS A 520 35.42 -10.20 -37.54
N VAL A 521 36.54 -10.86 -37.82
CA VAL A 521 36.73 -11.60 -39.08
C VAL A 521 35.78 -12.80 -39.06
N LYS A 522 34.71 -12.76 -39.87
CA LYS A 522 33.73 -13.84 -39.99
C LYS A 522 34.36 -15.08 -40.66
N CYS A 523 34.13 -16.25 -40.05
CA CYS A 523 34.47 -17.57 -40.59
C CYS A 523 33.70 -17.80 -41.91
N GLY A 524 34.35 -18.38 -42.92
CA GLY A 524 33.75 -18.63 -44.23
C GLY A 524 32.96 -19.94 -44.35
N GLU A 525 33.00 -20.80 -43.32
CA GLU A 525 32.28 -22.09 -43.25
C GLU A 525 32.55 -23.08 -44.41
N GLU A 526 33.66 -22.91 -45.13
CA GLU A 526 34.09 -23.80 -46.21
C GLU A 526 34.63 -25.14 -45.65
N LYS A 527 34.10 -26.27 -46.13
CA LYS A 527 34.54 -27.64 -45.74
C LYS A 527 35.67 -28.12 -46.66
N PRO A 528 36.71 -28.83 -46.16
CA PRO A 528 36.87 -29.41 -44.82
C PRO A 528 37.65 -28.55 -43.80
N GLN A 529 38.27 -27.43 -44.20
CA GLN A 529 38.93 -26.48 -43.30
C GLN A 529 38.78 -25.05 -43.82
N CYS A 530 38.36 -24.13 -42.96
CA CYS A 530 38.19 -22.72 -43.31
C CYS A 530 39.55 -22.04 -43.58
N LEU A 531 39.78 -21.66 -44.84
CA LEU A 531 41.01 -20.98 -45.31
C LEU A 531 41.29 -19.66 -44.57
N ARG A 532 40.24 -18.91 -44.18
CA ARG A 532 40.36 -17.64 -43.45
C ARG A 532 40.84 -17.79 -42.00
N CYS A 533 40.49 -18.89 -41.35
CA CYS A 533 40.97 -19.18 -39.99
C CYS A 533 42.40 -19.74 -40.01
N SER A 534 42.73 -20.53 -41.04
CA SER A 534 44.05 -21.13 -41.22
C SER A 534 45.14 -20.10 -41.55
N SER A 535 44.86 -19.15 -42.45
CA SER A 535 45.82 -18.11 -42.85
C SER A 535 46.13 -17.08 -41.76
N THR A 536 45.26 -16.96 -40.75
CA THR A 536 45.41 -16.00 -39.64
C THR A 536 45.95 -16.65 -38.35
N GLY A 537 46.29 -17.94 -38.38
CA GLY A 537 46.88 -18.67 -37.26
C GLY A 537 45.91 -18.93 -36.08
N ARG A 538 44.59 -18.79 -36.27
CA ARG A 538 43.58 -18.96 -35.22
C ARG A 538 42.95 -20.36 -35.29
N LYS A 539 42.73 -21.00 -34.13
CA LYS A 539 41.99 -22.26 -34.04
C LYS A 539 40.54 -22.05 -34.48
N CYS A 540 40.09 -22.85 -35.47
CA CYS A 540 38.72 -22.83 -35.94
C CYS A 540 37.85 -23.67 -34.99
N GLU A 541 36.80 -23.09 -34.42
CA GLU A 541 35.87 -23.77 -33.49
C GLU A 541 35.05 -24.89 -34.14
N TYR A 542 35.07 -25.01 -35.47
CA TYR A 542 34.27 -26.00 -36.22
C TYR A 542 34.86 -27.43 -36.24
N ALA A 543 35.99 -27.68 -35.58
CA ALA A 543 36.64 -28.99 -35.59
C ALA A 543 36.35 -29.81 -34.32
N SER A 544 35.26 -30.58 -34.32
CA SER A 544 35.22 -31.96 -33.78
C SER A 544 33.87 -32.65 -34.01
N ALA A 545 33.69 -33.20 -35.22
CA ALA A 545 32.77 -34.31 -35.43
C ALA A 545 33.26 -35.15 -36.62
N ILE A 546 34.12 -36.16 -36.34
CA ILE A 546 34.36 -37.25 -37.29
C ILE A 546 33.29 -38.32 -37.07
N VAL A 547 32.28 -38.20 -37.94
CA VAL A 547 31.49 -39.22 -38.65
C VAL A 547 31.87 -40.70 -38.44
N ARG A 548 30.87 -41.53 -38.12
CA ARG A 548 30.66 -42.88 -38.69
C ARG A 548 29.19 -43.07 -39.07
N THR A 549 28.88 -42.77 -40.33
CA THR A 549 28.40 -43.69 -41.40
C THR A 549 27.04 -44.34 -41.16
N TYR A 550 26.07 -43.88 -41.93
CA TYR A 550 24.77 -44.52 -42.20
C TYR A 550 24.93 -45.67 -43.20
N THR A 551 24.10 -46.70 -43.04
CA THR A 551 23.48 -47.40 -44.17
C THR A 551 22.01 -47.72 -43.86
N SER A 552 21.14 -47.01 -44.57
CA SER A 552 19.90 -47.47 -45.22
C SER A 552 18.89 -48.32 -44.44
N ALA A 553 17.82 -47.68 -43.96
CA ALA A 553 16.44 -47.98 -44.38
C ALA A 553 15.47 -46.95 -43.73
N ALA A 554 14.50 -46.44 -44.51
CA ALA A 554 13.31 -45.75 -44.02
C ALA A 554 12.53 -46.68 -43.05
N PRO A 555 11.62 -46.21 -42.15
CA PRO A 555 10.64 -45.15 -42.39
C PRO A 555 10.17 -44.34 -41.15
N GLU A 556 9.13 -43.53 -41.38
CA GLU A 556 8.07 -43.12 -40.42
C GLU A 556 8.30 -41.98 -39.42
N ILE A 557 7.30 -41.09 -39.43
CA ILE A 557 7.06 -39.95 -38.53
C ILE A 557 6.67 -40.50 -37.15
N PRO A 558 7.29 -40.03 -36.05
CA PRO A 558 6.47 -39.60 -34.91
C PRO A 558 7.03 -38.43 -34.07
N THR A 559 6.12 -37.49 -33.74
CA THR A 559 5.95 -36.72 -32.48
C THR A 559 7.14 -36.01 -31.81
N PRO A 560 7.03 -34.70 -31.46
CA PRO A 560 8.03 -34.03 -30.64
C PRO A 560 7.80 -34.36 -29.14
N HIS A 561 8.61 -35.28 -28.62
CA HIS A 561 8.93 -35.30 -27.19
C HIS A 561 9.99 -34.24 -26.92
N ALA A 562 9.62 -33.13 -26.29
CA ALA A 562 10.57 -32.18 -25.72
C ALA A 562 11.16 -32.80 -24.43
N SER A 563 12.44 -33.16 -24.50
CA SER A 563 13.18 -33.75 -23.39
C SER A 563 13.46 -32.72 -22.30
N LEU A 564 12.92 -33.02 -21.10
CA LEU A 564 13.13 -32.33 -19.83
C LEU A 564 14.62 -32.27 -19.42
N SER A 565 14.93 -31.24 -18.64
CA SER A 565 16.25 -30.74 -18.24
C SER A 565 17.19 -31.77 -17.59
N LEU A 566 18.48 -31.66 -17.91
CA LEU A 566 19.58 -32.49 -17.41
C LEU A 566 20.11 -31.97 -16.05
N LEU A 567 19.52 -32.45 -14.96
CA LEU A 567 20.19 -32.64 -13.66
C LEU A 567 19.58 -33.91 -13.01
N PRO A 568 20.36 -34.88 -12.51
CA PRO A 568 19.84 -36.22 -12.20
C PRO A 568 18.76 -36.28 -11.08
N ASN A 569 18.62 -35.24 -10.24
CA ASN A 569 17.64 -35.19 -9.15
C ASN A 569 16.41 -34.29 -9.42
N THR A 570 16.47 -33.36 -10.37
CA THR A 570 15.34 -32.44 -10.66
C THR A 570 14.25 -33.14 -11.45
N GLY A 571 14.62 -33.94 -12.47
CA GLY A 571 13.66 -34.66 -13.30
C GLY A 571 12.83 -35.70 -12.55
N LEU A 572 13.37 -36.34 -11.50
CA LEU A 572 12.62 -37.26 -10.65
C LEU A 572 11.60 -36.53 -9.76
N ARG A 573 11.96 -35.35 -9.23
CA ARG A 573 11.08 -34.52 -8.40
C ARG A 573 9.95 -33.92 -9.23
N GLU A 574 10.25 -33.43 -10.44
CA GLU A 574 9.26 -32.92 -11.38
C GLU A 574 8.25 -34.02 -11.78
N ARG A 575 8.71 -35.23 -12.07
CA ARG A 575 7.82 -36.36 -12.40
C ARG A 575 6.93 -36.76 -11.23
N ARG A 576 7.46 -36.74 -10.00
CA ARG A 576 6.70 -37.02 -8.79
C ARG A 576 5.63 -35.97 -8.54
N ALA A 577 6.00 -34.68 -8.56
CA ALA A 577 5.06 -33.57 -8.41
C ALA A 577 4.00 -33.59 -9.52
N PHE A 578 4.40 -33.86 -10.77
CA PHE A 578 3.44 -34.04 -11.86
C PHE A 578 2.45 -35.18 -11.57
N ALA A 579 2.93 -36.36 -11.17
CA ALA A 579 2.05 -37.49 -10.86
C ALA A 579 1.11 -37.18 -9.68
N TYR A 580 1.61 -36.53 -8.63
CA TYR A 580 0.83 -36.16 -7.46
C TYR A 580 -0.24 -35.11 -7.79
N TYR A 581 0.06 -34.16 -8.69
CA TYR A 581 -0.91 -33.18 -9.17
C TYR A 581 -2.17 -33.86 -9.72
N PHE A 582 -2.01 -34.80 -10.66
CA PHE A 582 -3.14 -35.51 -11.27
C PHE A 582 -3.86 -36.42 -10.28
N GLN A 583 -3.13 -37.12 -9.41
CA GLN A 583 -3.75 -38.08 -8.51
C GLN A 583 -4.51 -37.41 -7.35
N HIS A 584 -4.05 -36.23 -6.88
CA HIS A 584 -4.54 -35.64 -5.62
C HIS A 584 -4.86 -34.14 -5.73
N ALA A 585 -4.00 -33.32 -6.33
CA ALA A 585 -4.16 -31.86 -6.30
C ALA A 585 -5.30 -31.38 -7.21
N ALA A 586 -5.34 -31.80 -8.47
CA ALA A 586 -6.33 -31.34 -9.46
C ALA A 586 -7.78 -31.55 -8.99
N THR A 587 -8.10 -32.74 -8.48
CA THR A 587 -9.43 -33.09 -7.97
C THR A 587 -9.81 -32.33 -6.70
N SER A 588 -8.82 -32.03 -5.84
CA SER A 588 -9.02 -31.24 -4.62
C SER A 588 -9.27 -29.77 -4.91
N ILE A 589 -8.50 -29.21 -5.84
CA ILE A 589 -8.50 -27.79 -6.18
C ILE A 589 -9.83 -27.41 -6.86
N GLY A 590 -10.22 -28.15 -7.90
CA GLY A 590 -11.43 -27.87 -8.66
C GLY A 590 -12.72 -28.42 -8.08
N GLY A 591 -12.62 -29.28 -7.06
CA GLY A 591 -13.73 -30.13 -6.66
C GLY A 591 -14.10 -31.16 -7.72
N GLY A 592 -15.04 -32.04 -7.38
CA GLY A 592 -15.48 -33.08 -8.30
C GLY A 592 -16.31 -32.59 -9.49
N LEU A 593 -16.72 -31.32 -9.54
CA LEU A 593 -17.61 -30.77 -10.58
C LEU A 593 -16.89 -29.96 -11.67
N ASP A 594 -15.64 -29.50 -11.46
CA ASP A 594 -14.82 -28.83 -12.49
C ASP A 594 -13.51 -29.58 -12.78
N ALA A 595 -13.53 -30.90 -12.59
CA ALA A 595 -12.37 -31.76 -12.82
C ALA A 595 -11.76 -31.56 -14.22
N ASP A 596 -12.57 -31.36 -15.26
CA ASP A 596 -12.10 -31.23 -16.64
C ASP A 596 -11.11 -30.07 -16.85
N PHE A 597 -11.34 -28.92 -16.20
CA PHE A 597 -10.43 -27.78 -16.32
C PHE A 597 -9.05 -28.10 -15.73
N TRP A 598 -9.03 -28.72 -14.55
CA TRP A 598 -7.81 -29.02 -13.80
C TRP A 598 -7.07 -30.25 -14.32
N HIS A 599 -7.79 -31.25 -14.83
CA HIS A 599 -7.20 -32.48 -15.40
C HIS A 599 -6.86 -32.36 -16.88
N THR A 600 -7.52 -31.48 -17.63
CA THR A 600 -7.39 -31.41 -19.09
C THR A 600 -6.85 -30.06 -19.56
N THR A 601 -7.52 -28.96 -19.24
CA THR A 601 -7.17 -27.63 -19.77
C THR A 601 -5.82 -27.12 -19.25
N VAL A 602 -5.61 -27.16 -17.93
CA VAL A 602 -4.35 -26.69 -17.31
C VAL A 602 -3.15 -27.49 -17.86
N PRO A 603 -3.15 -28.84 -17.87
CA PRO A 603 -2.03 -29.61 -18.42
C PRO A 603 -1.80 -29.45 -19.93
N GLN A 604 -2.86 -29.22 -20.71
CA GLN A 604 -2.71 -28.93 -22.15
C GLN A 604 -1.92 -27.65 -22.36
N ILE A 605 -2.19 -26.61 -21.57
CA ILE A 605 -1.50 -25.33 -21.67
C ILE A 605 -0.07 -25.43 -21.13
N CYS A 606 0.19 -26.28 -20.13
CA CYS A 606 1.55 -26.53 -19.67
C CYS A 606 2.48 -27.06 -20.79
N ARG A 607 1.95 -27.63 -21.88
CA ARG A 607 2.76 -28.08 -23.04
C ARG A 607 3.27 -26.94 -23.91
N SER A 608 2.52 -25.84 -23.99
CA SER A 608 2.87 -24.66 -24.78
C SER A 608 3.52 -23.57 -23.93
N GLU A 609 3.15 -23.48 -22.65
CA GLU A 609 3.53 -22.39 -21.76
C GLU A 609 4.34 -22.89 -20.54
N PRO A 610 5.67 -22.67 -20.50
CA PRO A 610 6.52 -23.15 -19.41
C PRO A 610 6.20 -22.49 -18.06
N ALA A 611 5.66 -21.26 -18.08
CA ALA A 611 5.24 -20.58 -16.86
C ALA A 611 4.10 -21.32 -16.14
N VAL A 612 3.14 -21.84 -16.90
CA VAL A 612 1.99 -22.58 -16.36
C VAL A 612 2.45 -23.94 -15.80
N TRP A 613 3.41 -24.59 -16.47
CA TRP A 613 4.06 -25.80 -15.97
C TRP A 613 4.73 -25.58 -14.60
N ASP A 614 5.56 -24.54 -14.48
CA ASP A 614 6.27 -24.22 -13.24
C ASP A 614 5.28 -23.91 -12.09
N ALA A 615 4.17 -23.22 -12.36
CA ALA A 615 3.11 -22.97 -11.37
C ALA A 615 2.39 -24.25 -10.92
N MET A 616 2.08 -25.17 -11.86
CA MET A 616 1.45 -26.45 -11.54
C MET A 616 2.34 -27.31 -10.63
N ILE A 617 3.65 -27.36 -10.89
CA ILE A 617 4.61 -28.09 -10.05
C ILE A 617 4.74 -27.45 -8.65
N ALA A 618 4.71 -26.12 -8.56
CA ALA A 618 4.69 -25.41 -7.28
C ALA A 618 3.46 -25.80 -6.44
N ILE A 619 2.26 -25.78 -7.05
CA ILE A 619 1.00 -26.20 -6.40
C ILE A 619 1.11 -27.64 -5.89
N SER A 620 1.57 -28.56 -6.73
CA SER A 620 1.68 -29.96 -6.31
C SER A 620 2.65 -30.16 -5.15
N SER A 621 3.78 -29.45 -5.17
CA SER A 621 4.78 -29.52 -4.11
C SER A 621 4.22 -29.00 -2.79
N LEU A 622 3.42 -27.92 -2.82
CA LEU A 622 2.70 -27.41 -1.64
C LEU A 622 1.65 -28.40 -1.10
N PHE A 623 0.97 -29.14 -1.98
CA PHE A 623 -0.03 -30.14 -1.58
C PHE A 623 0.59 -31.45 -1.04
N GLU A 624 1.84 -31.76 -1.38
CA GLU A 624 2.58 -32.91 -0.81
C GLU A 624 3.03 -32.67 0.63
N SER A 625 3.28 -31.42 1.01
CA SER A 625 3.67 -31.01 2.36
C SER A 625 2.74 -29.91 2.90
N PRO A 626 1.48 -30.24 3.24
CA PRO A 626 0.46 -29.25 3.54
C PRO A 626 0.65 -28.54 4.89
N ASN A 627 1.74 -28.76 5.64
CA ASN A 627 1.96 -28.13 6.94
C ASN A 627 2.28 -26.64 6.79
N PRO A 628 1.35 -25.72 7.11
CA PRO A 628 1.67 -24.31 7.13
C PRO A 628 2.28 -23.98 8.49
N SER A 629 3.30 -23.14 8.47
CA SER A 629 3.84 -22.47 9.63
C SER A 629 2.75 -21.95 10.58
N SER A 630 2.92 -22.37 11.83
CA SER A 630 2.77 -21.63 13.08
C SER A 630 1.39 -21.21 13.60
N SER A 631 1.13 -21.66 14.84
CA SER A 631 0.14 -21.15 15.79
C SER A 631 0.02 -19.62 15.76
N PRO A 632 -1.16 -19.03 16.07
CA PRO A 632 -1.35 -17.59 16.23
C PRO A 632 -0.28 -16.90 17.11
N ALA A 633 0.38 -17.64 18.01
CA ALA A 633 1.54 -17.18 18.78
C ALA A 633 2.75 -16.69 17.92
N SER A 634 2.85 -17.10 16.66
CA SER A 634 3.88 -16.67 15.71
C SER A 634 3.59 -15.34 15.03
N MET A 635 2.36 -14.82 15.06
CA MET A 635 2.11 -13.43 14.63
C MET A 635 2.74 -12.42 15.60
N ARG A 636 3.11 -12.85 16.80
CA ARG A 636 3.69 -12.01 17.86
C ARG A 636 5.19 -11.76 17.72
N GLN A 637 5.88 -12.49 16.86
CA GLN A 637 7.33 -12.34 16.64
C GLN A 637 7.58 -12.24 15.14
N GLY A 638 8.19 -11.13 14.70
CA GLY A 638 8.78 -10.99 13.36
C GLY A 638 9.99 -11.92 13.15
N ARG A 639 9.84 -13.21 13.46
CA ARG A 639 10.79 -14.26 13.15
C ARG A 639 10.47 -14.79 11.76
N SER A 640 11.53 -14.92 10.97
CA SER A 640 11.53 -15.51 9.62
C SER A 640 10.63 -16.75 9.54
N ARG A 641 9.74 -16.82 8.55
CA ARG A 641 8.95 -18.02 8.24
C ARG A 641 9.96 -19.14 7.92
N VAL A 642 10.14 -20.10 8.85
CA VAL A 642 10.99 -21.27 8.59
C VAL A 642 10.21 -22.19 7.66
N PHE A 643 10.51 -22.11 6.36
CA PHE A 643 9.92 -22.99 5.36
C PHE A 643 10.59 -24.36 5.39
N SER A 644 9.79 -25.42 5.33
CA SER A 644 10.30 -26.77 5.11
C SER A 644 10.97 -26.89 3.73
N GLN A 645 11.90 -27.84 3.55
CA GLN A 645 12.58 -28.05 2.28
C GLN A 645 11.62 -28.17 1.06
N PRO A 646 10.48 -28.89 1.14
CA PRO A 646 9.54 -28.96 0.02
C PRO A 646 8.80 -27.63 -0.26
N GLN A 647 8.60 -26.78 0.75
CA GLN A 647 8.03 -25.44 0.57
C GLN A 647 9.02 -24.48 -0.07
N GLN A 648 10.31 -24.59 0.27
CA GLN A 648 11.37 -23.83 -0.41
C GLN A 648 11.47 -24.23 -1.88
N ASP A 649 11.45 -25.53 -2.16
CA ASP A 649 11.41 -26.06 -3.53
C ASP A 649 10.17 -25.52 -4.28
N ALA A 650 8.99 -25.49 -3.66
CA ALA A 650 7.78 -24.94 -4.27
C ALA A 650 7.87 -23.43 -4.57
N LEU A 651 8.50 -22.64 -3.68
CA LEU A 651 8.74 -21.22 -3.88
C LEU A 651 9.72 -20.94 -5.03
N ASP A 652 10.71 -21.82 -5.24
CA ASP A 652 11.61 -21.72 -6.39
C ASP A 652 10.87 -21.92 -7.73
N TRP A 653 10.00 -22.93 -7.80
CA TRP A 653 9.12 -23.15 -8.97
C TRP A 653 8.17 -21.98 -9.20
N TYR A 654 7.57 -21.46 -8.13
CA TYR A 654 6.70 -20.29 -8.22
C TYR A 654 7.45 -19.04 -8.70
N SER A 655 8.63 -18.74 -8.15
CA SER A 655 9.48 -17.61 -8.55
C SER A 655 9.88 -17.66 -10.03
N ARG A 656 10.20 -18.87 -10.52
CA ARG A 656 10.46 -19.11 -11.95
C ARG A 656 9.24 -18.85 -12.81
N SER A 657 8.07 -19.33 -12.41
CA SER A 657 6.81 -19.08 -13.11
C SER A 657 6.51 -17.59 -13.21
N VAL A 658 6.58 -16.84 -12.09
CA VAL A 658 6.34 -15.39 -12.05
C VAL A 658 7.32 -14.64 -12.97
N SER A 659 8.59 -15.04 -12.95
CA SER A 659 9.64 -14.45 -13.79
C SER A 659 9.41 -14.72 -15.29
N ALA A 660 8.95 -15.93 -15.64
CA ALA A 660 8.60 -16.29 -17.01
C ALA A 660 7.39 -15.50 -17.53
N VAL A 661 6.33 -15.35 -16.72
CA VAL A 661 5.17 -14.50 -17.06
C VAL A 661 5.60 -13.05 -17.25
N ARG A 662 6.39 -12.50 -16.32
CA ARG A 662 6.88 -11.12 -16.39
C ARG A 662 7.71 -10.86 -17.65
N GLN A 663 8.67 -11.74 -17.94
CA GLN A 663 9.50 -11.61 -19.13
C GLN A 663 8.68 -11.72 -20.42
N GLY A 664 7.63 -12.56 -20.41
CA GLY A 664 6.69 -12.66 -21.52
C GLY A 664 5.87 -11.37 -21.72
N ILE A 665 5.43 -10.70 -20.63
CA ILE A 665 4.74 -9.41 -20.69
C ILE A 665 5.67 -8.31 -21.23
N GLU A 666 6.91 -8.26 -20.76
CA GLU A 666 7.92 -7.28 -21.21
C GLU A 666 8.26 -7.40 -22.70
N ARG A 667 8.18 -8.62 -23.25
CA ARG A 667 8.35 -8.91 -24.68
C ARG A 667 7.08 -8.68 -25.51
N GLY A 668 5.97 -8.29 -24.89
CA GLY A 668 4.66 -8.12 -25.53
C GLY A 668 4.05 -9.43 -26.05
N GLY A 669 4.47 -10.58 -25.52
CA GLY A 669 4.19 -11.91 -26.07
C GLY A 669 3.26 -12.80 -25.25
N VAL A 670 2.74 -12.36 -24.10
CA VAL A 670 1.82 -13.19 -23.28
C VAL A 670 0.39 -12.94 -23.72
N ASP A 671 -0.24 -14.01 -24.24
CA ASP A 671 -1.66 -14.03 -24.51
C ASP A 671 -2.46 -13.70 -23.23
N SER A 672 -3.44 -12.81 -23.32
CA SER A 672 -4.28 -12.39 -22.20
C SER A 672 -5.01 -13.58 -21.56
N PHE A 673 -5.31 -14.62 -22.35
CA PHE A 673 -5.90 -15.87 -21.84
C PHE A 673 -4.92 -16.69 -20.98
N VAL A 674 -3.63 -16.73 -21.34
CA VAL A 674 -2.57 -17.35 -20.54
C VAL A 674 -2.35 -16.57 -19.24
N GLY A 675 -2.38 -15.24 -19.31
CA GLY A 675 -2.34 -14.36 -18.14
C GLY A 675 -3.48 -14.63 -17.15
N LEU A 676 -4.70 -14.91 -17.65
CA LEU A 676 -5.84 -15.22 -16.79
C LEU A 676 -5.69 -16.57 -16.07
N ILE A 677 -5.14 -17.57 -16.74
CA ILE A 677 -4.92 -18.90 -16.15
C ILE A 677 -3.78 -18.87 -15.13
N THR A 678 -2.71 -18.12 -15.40
CA THR A 678 -1.64 -17.91 -14.40
C THR A 678 -2.14 -17.16 -13.17
N CYS A 679 -3.06 -16.19 -13.32
CA CYS A 679 -3.73 -15.57 -12.17
C CYS A 679 -4.46 -16.60 -11.29
N ILE A 680 -5.23 -17.52 -11.88
CA ILE A 680 -5.93 -18.58 -11.13
C ILE A 680 -4.93 -19.44 -10.34
N LEU A 681 -3.83 -19.86 -10.99
CA LEU A 681 -2.80 -20.68 -10.34
C LEU A 681 -2.07 -19.92 -9.23
N PHE A 682 -1.77 -18.64 -9.44
CA PHE A 682 -1.10 -17.79 -8.44
C PHE A 682 -2.00 -17.50 -7.24
N ILE A 683 -3.31 -17.30 -7.46
CA ILE A 683 -4.28 -17.21 -6.36
C ILE A 683 -4.25 -18.49 -5.51
N CYS A 684 -4.19 -19.68 -6.14
CA CYS A 684 -4.07 -20.94 -5.41
C CYS A 684 -2.80 -20.99 -4.55
N ILE A 685 -1.65 -20.62 -5.13
CA ILE A 685 -0.34 -20.64 -4.45
C ILE A 685 -0.33 -19.66 -3.26
N GLU A 686 -0.70 -18.40 -3.49
CA GLU A 686 -0.71 -17.37 -2.44
C GLU A 686 -1.71 -17.68 -1.32
N SER A 687 -2.86 -18.28 -1.66
CA SER A 687 -3.86 -18.68 -0.66
C SER A 687 -3.35 -19.81 0.24
N VAL A 688 -2.66 -20.80 -0.33
CA VAL A 688 -2.03 -21.89 0.44
C VAL A 688 -0.88 -21.37 1.31
N LEU A 689 -0.05 -20.46 0.79
CA LEU A 689 1.03 -19.82 1.55
C LEU A 689 0.52 -18.85 2.63
N GLY A 690 -0.69 -18.33 2.46
CA GLY A 690 -1.35 -17.45 3.42
C GLY A 690 -1.13 -15.96 3.25
N SER A 691 -0.85 -15.53 2.03
CA SER A 691 -0.69 -14.13 1.65
C SER A 691 -2.03 -13.64 1.09
N LEU A 692 -2.98 -13.33 1.99
CA LEU A 692 -4.38 -13.01 1.61
C LEU A 692 -4.49 -11.70 0.82
N GLU A 693 -3.67 -10.71 1.13
CA GLU A 693 -3.67 -9.41 0.45
C GLU A 693 -3.25 -9.56 -1.02
N GLU A 694 -2.18 -10.33 -1.26
CA GLU A 694 -1.65 -10.65 -2.58
C GLU A 694 -2.65 -11.48 -3.40
N ALA A 695 -3.28 -12.48 -2.77
CA ALA A 695 -4.33 -13.27 -3.42
C ALA A 695 -5.55 -12.41 -3.82
N THR A 696 -5.92 -11.43 -2.99
CA THR A 696 -7.02 -10.49 -3.27
C THR A 696 -6.66 -9.50 -4.38
N LEU A 697 -5.40 -9.05 -4.44
CA LEU A 697 -4.88 -8.23 -5.54
C LEU A 697 -4.91 -8.98 -6.87
N LEU A 698 -4.43 -10.24 -6.89
CA LEU A 698 -4.47 -11.11 -8.06
C LEU A 698 -5.90 -11.40 -8.51
N TYR A 699 -6.83 -11.59 -7.57
CA TYR A 699 -8.25 -11.71 -7.88
C TYR A 699 -8.78 -10.47 -8.60
N GLY A 700 -8.50 -9.26 -8.09
CA GLY A 700 -8.90 -8.00 -8.74
C GLY A 700 -8.31 -7.84 -10.15
N GLN A 701 -7.04 -8.18 -10.34
CA GLN A 701 -6.38 -8.19 -11.66
C GLN A 701 -7.04 -9.21 -12.62
N GLY A 702 -7.37 -10.39 -12.13
CA GLY A 702 -8.05 -11.43 -12.91
C GLY A 702 -9.45 -10.99 -13.37
N VAL A 703 -10.23 -10.33 -12.51
CA VAL A 703 -11.54 -9.75 -12.89
C VAL A 703 -11.38 -8.72 -14.00
N HIS A 704 -10.37 -7.84 -13.91
CA HIS A 704 -10.08 -6.87 -14.98
C HIS A 704 -9.73 -7.56 -16.32
N LEU A 705 -8.93 -8.63 -16.29
CA LEU A 705 -8.59 -9.43 -17.48
C LEU A 705 -9.81 -10.14 -18.08
N ILE A 706 -10.73 -10.63 -17.25
CA ILE A 706 -12.00 -11.22 -17.71
C ILE A 706 -12.82 -10.18 -18.47
N LEU A 707 -12.97 -8.98 -17.91
CA LEU A 707 -13.75 -7.90 -18.52
C LEU A 707 -13.15 -7.43 -19.85
N THR A 708 -11.82 -7.33 -19.95
CA THR A 708 -11.15 -6.95 -21.21
C THR A 708 -11.31 -8.04 -22.28
N LEU A 709 -11.11 -9.31 -21.94
CA LEU A 709 -11.32 -10.45 -22.85
C LEU A 709 -12.79 -10.57 -23.27
N TRP A 710 -13.72 -10.29 -22.35
CA TRP A 710 -15.16 -10.31 -22.65
C TRP A 710 -15.55 -9.22 -23.63
N ALA A 711 -15.06 -7.99 -23.45
CA ALA A 711 -15.30 -6.90 -24.40
C ALA A 711 -14.75 -7.22 -25.80
N GLN A 712 -13.58 -7.87 -25.89
CA GLN A 712 -12.95 -8.29 -27.13
C GLN A 712 -13.69 -9.41 -27.88
N LYS A 713 -14.58 -10.15 -27.21
CA LYS A 713 -15.45 -11.17 -27.85
C LYS A 713 -16.28 -10.61 -29.00
N SER A 714 -16.72 -9.36 -28.88
CA SER A 714 -17.49 -8.65 -29.92
C SER A 714 -16.66 -8.32 -31.18
N GLY A 715 -15.33 -8.28 -31.06
CA GLY A 715 -14.39 -7.91 -32.12
C GLY A 715 -13.76 -9.09 -32.89
N GLY A 716 -14.11 -10.34 -32.57
CA GLY A 716 -13.64 -11.53 -33.29
C GLY A 716 -12.19 -11.98 -33.01
N THR A 717 -11.50 -11.36 -32.04
CA THR A 717 -10.10 -11.69 -31.69
C THR A 717 -9.95 -12.89 -30.75
N VAL A 718 -11.03 -13.34 -30.11
CA VAL A 718 -11.03 -14.50 -29.19
C VAL A 718 -11.60 -15.73 -29.90
N THR A 719 -10.90 -16.86 -29.82
CA THR A 719 -11.38 -18.11 -30.44
C THR A 719 -12.68 -18.60 -29.77
N SER A 720 -13.54 -19.30 -30.52
CA SER A 720 -14.82 -19.84 -30.00
C SER A 720 -14.61 -20.76 -28.78
N THR A 721 -13.52 -21.53 -28.78
CA THR A 721 -13.11 -22.40 -27.67
C THR A 721 -12.71 -21.58 -26.43
N GLN A 722 -11.87 -20.55 -26.56
CA GLN A 722 -11.50 -19.66 -25.45
C GLN A 722 -12.71 -18.92 -24.88
N ALA A 723 -13.66 -18.50 -25.72
CA ALA A 723 -14.88 -17.85 -25.28
C ALA A 723 -15.80 -18.79 -24.48
N SER A 724 -15.86 -20.08 -24.85
CA SER A 724 -16.60 -21.10 -24.08
C SER A 724 -15.94 -21.38 -22.72
N VAL A 725 -14.61 -21.55 -22.67
CA VAL A 725 -13.88 -21.78 -21.41
C VAL A 725 -13.98 -20.57 -20.48
N LEU A 726 -13.92 -19.36 -21.04
CA LEU A 726 -14.08 -18.12 -20.27
C LEU A 726 -15.47 -18.06 -19.61
N ARG A 727 -16.53 -18.37 -20.35
CA ARG A 727 -17.93 -18.33 -19.88
C ARG A 727 -18.26 -19.44 -18.90
N ASP A 728 -17.95 -20.69 -19.26
CA ASP A 728 -18.50 -21.89 -18.61
C ASP A 728 -17.59 -22.43 -17.50
N THR A 729 -16.37 -21.90 -17.39
CA THR A 729 -15.36 -22.38 -16.44
C THR A 729 -14.71 -21.24 -15.64
N ILE A 730 -14.10 -20.25 -16.31
CA ILE A 730 -13.30 -19.24 -15.61
C ILE A 730 -14.17 -18.26 -14.80
N ILE A 731 -15.21 -17.69 -15.40
CA ILE A 731 -16.13 -16.78 -14.69
C ILE A 731 -16.73 -17.48 -13.44
N PRO A 732 -17.26 -18.72 -13.51
CA PRO A 732 -17.70 -19.46 -12.32
C PRO A 732 -16.63 -19.71 -11.25
N ILE A 733 -15.34 -19.89 -11.61
CA ILE A 733 -14.24 -20.00 -10.62
C ILE A 733 -14.09 -18.69 -9.86
N PHE A 734 -14.08 -17.55 -10.54
CA PHE A 734 -13.96 -16.23 -9.90
C PHE A 734 -15.18 -15.89 -9.04
N LEU A 735 -16.40 -16.24 -9.46
CA LEU A 735 -17.60 -16.06 -8.63
C LEU A 735 -17.54 -16.87 -7.32
N ARG A 736 -17.01 -18.09 -7.35
CA ARG A 736 -16.81 -18.90 -6.14
C ARG A 736 -15.72 -18.34 -5.23
N LEU A 737 -14.63 -17.82 -5.80
CA LEU A 737 -13.57 -17.15 -5.03
C LEU A 737 -14.07 -15.93 -4.26
N ALA A 738 -14.98 -15.16 -4.87
CA ALA A 738 -15.62 -14.03 -4.20
C ALA A 738 -16.47 -14.48 -3.00
N SER A 739 -16.94 -15.73 -2.99
CA SER A 739 -17.94 -16.22 -2.03
C SER A 739 -17.44 -16.36 -0.60
N PHE A 740 -16.14 -16.25 -0.39
CA PHE A 740 -15.47 -16.50 0.88
C PHE A 740 -14.47 -15.41 1.26
N SER A 741 -14.59 -14.20 0.70
CA SER A 741 -13.69 -13.10 1.03
C SER A 741 -14.25 -12.23 2.17
N PRO A 742 -13.49 -12.01 3.26
CA PRO A 742 -13.86 -11.09 4.34
C PRO A 742 -13.77 -9.60 3.93
N GLN A 743 -13.18 -9.30 2.78
CA GLN A 743 -13.03 -7.94 2.25
C GLN A 743 -13.87 -7.82 0.97
N ASN A 744 -14.62 -6.71 0.83
CA ASN A 744 -15.46 -6.15 -0.26
C ASN A 744 -15.34 -6.65 -1.74
N THR A 745 -14.99 -7.91 -2.01
CA THR A 745 -14.82 -8.49 -3.36
C THR A 745 -16.15 -8.80 -4.04
N TRP A 746 -17.24 -8.87 -3.27
CA TRP A 746 -18.59 -9.04 -3.78
C TRP A 746 -19.00 -7.94 -4.76
N GLY A 747 -18.55 -6.70 -4.52
CA GLY A 747 -18.76 -5.60 -5.46
C GLY A 747 -18.16 -5.87 -6.84
N LEU A 748 -16.90 -6.33 -6.88
CA LEU A 748 -16.22 -6.69 -8.13
C LEU A 748 -16.84 -7.91 -8.81
N ALA A 749 -17.27 -8.92 -8.04
CA ALA A 749 -17.94 -10.11 -8.56
C ALA A 749 -19.26 -9.75 -9.26
N ILE A 750 -20.01 -8.80 -8.71
CA ILE A 750 -21.31 -8.40 -9.27
C ILE A 750 -21.13 -7.48 -10.48
N THR A 751 -20.15 -6.57 -10.47
CA THR A 751 -19.76 -5.85 -11.68
C THR A 751 -19.38 -6.83 -12.79
N MET A 752 -18.65 -7.89 -12.47
CA MET A 752 -18.32 -8.94 -13.44
C MET A 752 -19.57 -9.64 -13.98
N VAL A 753 -20.55 -10.01 -13.14
CA VAL A 753 -21.81 -10.64 -13.59
C VAL A 753 -22.62 -9.68 -14.48
N GLN A 754 -22.73 -8.42 -14.10
CA GLN A 754 -23.51 -7.40 -14.81
C GLN A 754 -22.91 -7.09 -16.20
N GLU A 755 -21.61 -6.84 -16.27
CA GLU A 755 -20.91 -6.50 -17.51
C GLU A 755 -20.75 -7.70 -18.45
N THR A 756 -20.74 -8.92 -17.92
CA THR A 756 -20.68 -10.15 -18.74
C THR A 756 -22.04 -10.66 -19.19
N GLU A 757 -23.15 -9.98 -18.84
CA GLU A 757 -24.52 -10.44 -19.08
C GLU A 757 -24.73 -11.92 -18.70
N TYR A 758 -24.09 -12.36 -17.61
CA TYR A 758 -24.15 -13.77 -17.23
C TYR A 758 -25.61 -14.13 -16.89
N PRO A 759 -26.18 -15.19 -17.50
CA PRO A 759 -27.61 -15.44 -17.44
C PRO A 759 -28.07 -15.63 -16.00
N PHE A 760 -29.02 -14.77 -15.60
CA PHE A 760 -29.50 -14.67 -14.23
C PHE A 760 -30.80 -15.44 -13.98
N ALA A 761 -31.39 -15.96 -15.06
CA ALA A 761 -32.65 -16.68 -15.00
C ALA A 761 -32.41 -18.08 -14.43
N LEU A 762 -33.08 -18.38 -13.31
CA LEU A 762 -33.16 -19.74 -12.78
C LEU A 762 -33.92 -20.61 -13.78
N PRO A 763 -33.33 -21.72 -14.27
CA PRO A 763 -34.05 -22.65 -15.12
C PRO A 763 -35.16 -23.35 -14.32
N GLU A 764 -36.26 -23.73 -14.98
CA GLU A 764 -37.34 -24.48 -14.33
C GLU A 764 -36.87 -25.84 -13.77
N ARG A 765 -35.81 -26.41 -14.37
CA ARG A 765 -35.15 -27.64 -13.92
C ARG A 765 -33.65 -27.55 -14.13
N PHE A 766 -32.87 -28.03 -13.17
CA PHE A 766 -31.42 -28.11 -13.31
C PHE A 766 -30.99 -29.35 -14.11
N PRO A 767 -30.12 -29.20 -15.13
CA PRO A 767 -29.60 -30.33 -15.89
C PRO A 767 -28.51 -31.11 -15.15
N SER A 768 -27.84 -30.50 -14.17
CA SER A 768 -26.74 -31.10 -13.42
C SER A 768 -26.53 -30.40 -12.07
N LEU A 769 -25.82 -31.06 -11.14
CA LEU A 769 -25.42 -30.45 -9.86
C LEU A 769 -24.51 -29.23 -10.07
N LYS A 770 -23.72 -29.20 -11.15
CA LYS A 770 -22.89 -28.05 -11.54
C LYS A 770 -23.75 -26.82 -11.80
N SER A 771 -24.86 -26.96 -12.54
CA SER A 771 -25.79 -25.86 -12.81
C SER A 771 -26.53 -25.39 -11.55
N ALA A 772 -26.94 -26.33 -10.68
CA ALA A 772 -27.57 -25.98 -9.40
C ALA A 772 -26.59 -25.19 -8.49
N ARG A 773 -25.32 -25.59 -8.45
CA ARG A 773 -24.24 -24.90 -7.72
C ARG A 773 -24.03 -23.47 -8.23
N GLU A 774 -23.93 -23.28 -9.54
CA GLU A 774 -23.71 -21.95 -10.14
C GLU A 774 -24.86 -20.99 -9.82
N ALA A 775 -26.10 -21.49 -9.87
CA ALA A 775 -27.27 -20.69 -9.52
C ALA A 775 -27.29 -20.26 -8.03
N ILE A 776 -26.94 -21.15 -7.09
CA ILE A 776 -26.93 -20.79 -5.66
C ILE A 776 -25.76 -19.86 -5.30
N VAL A 777 -24.61 -19.96 -5.98
CA VAL A 777 -23.49 -19.03 -5.82
C VAL A 777 -23.92 -17.60 -6.19
N ILE A 778 -24.63 -17.43 -7.30
CA ILE A 778 -25.14 -16.12 -7.74
C ILE A 778 -26.17 -15.58 -6.73
N LEU A 779 -27.13 -16.42 -6.32
CA LEU A 779 -28.11 -16.03 -5.30
C LEU A 779 -27.43 -15.65 -3.99
N SER A 780 -26.36 -16.34 -3.59
CA SER A 780 -25.61 -16.00 -2.38
C SER A 780 -24.97 -14.61 -2.43
N ALA A 781 -24.48 -14.20 -3.61
CA ALA A 781 -23.91 -12.88 -3.82
C ALA A 781 -24.98 -11.77 -3.70
N GLU A 782 -26.13 -11.97 -4.34
CA GLU A 782 -27.26 -11.03 -4.28
C GLU A 782 -27.79 -10.85 -2.87
N ILE A 783 -28.01 -11.97 -2.17
CA ILE A 783 -28.55 -11.98 -0.81
C ILE A 783 -27.58 -11.30 0.15
N SER A 784 -26.26 -11.52 -0.01
CA SER A 784 -25.23 -10.88 0.81
C SER A 784 -25.18 -9.36 0.61
N LEU A 785 -25.28 -8.87 -0.65
CA LEU A 785 -25.37 -7.42 -0.91
C LEU A 785 -26.69 -6.82 -0.37
N PHE A 786 -27.78 -7.56 -0.50
CA PHE A 786 -29.08 -7.13 0.01
C PHE A 786 -29.05 -7.03 1.55
N GLU A 787 -28.46 -8.00 2.25
CA GLU A 787 -28.22 -7.93 3.71
C GLU A 787 -27.41 -6.69 4.08
N GLN A 788 -26.30 -6.42 3.38
CA GLN A 788 -25.46 -5.24 3.62
C GLN A 788 -26.22 -3.92 3.38
N SER A 789 -27.11 -3.89 2.38
CA SER A 789 -27.92 -2.72 2.04
C SER A 789 -29.01 -2.46 3.09
N CYS A 790 -29.68 -3.53 3.56
CA CYS A 790 -30.64 -3.47 4.65
C CYS A 790 -29.98 -2.95 5.93
N GLU A 791 -28.79 -3.46 6.26
CA GLU A 791 -28.04 -3.01 7.43
C GLU A 791 -27.67 -1.53 7.35
N LYS A 792 -27.08 -1.08 6.25
CA LYS A 792 -26.73 0.34 6.05
C LYS A 792 -27.96 1.24 6.17
N TYR A 793 -29.12 0.78 5.68
CA TYR A 793 -30.38 1.51 5.81
C TYR A 793 -30.85 1.57 7.27
N LEU A 794 -30.92 0.44 7.97
CA LEU A 794 -31.36 0.37 9.36
C LEU A 794 -30.43 1.20 10.28
N GLN A 795 -29.13 1.18 10.04
CA GLN A 795 -28.16 2.01 10.77
C GLN A 795 -28.36 3.51 10.54
N LYS A 796 -28.54 3.95 9.27
CA LYS A 796 -28.71 5.37 8.93
C LYS A 796 -30.06 5.95 9.33
N SER A 797 -31.12 5.15 9.23
CA SER A 797 -32.49 5.59 9.48
C SER A 797 -32.90 5.45 10.95
N HIS A 798 -32.13 4.70 11.75
CA HIS A 798 -32.53 4.23 13.08
C HIS A 798 -33.90 3.54 13.08
N ALA A 799 -34.34 3.02 11.92
CA ALA A 799 -35.62 2.35 11.77
C ALA A 799 -35.55 0.91 12.28
N TRP A 800 -36.70 0.40 12.76
CA TRP A 800 -36.84 -0.97 13.26
C TRP A 800 -37.23 -1.98 12.18
N GLN A 801 -37.60 -1.48 11.00
CA GLN A 801 -38.02 -2.24 9.84
C GLN A 801 -37.44 -1.60 8.58
N ILE A 802 -37.24 -2.44 7.56
CA ILE A 802 -36.80 -2.01 6.22
C ILE A 802 -37.92 -1.27 5.48
N SER A 803 -37.54 -0.45 4.50
CA SER A 803 -38.49 0.25 3.61
C SER A 803 -39.39 -0.72 2.83
N ASP A 804 -40.59 -0.28 2.45
CA ASP A 804 -41.54 -1.08 1.65
C ASP A 804 -40.93 -1.60 0.33
N ASP A 805 -40.07 -0.80 -0.30
CA ASP A 805 -39.34 -1.18 -1.53
C ASP A 805 -38.33 -2.32 -1.26
N MET A 806 -37.61 -2.24 -0.15
CA MET A 806 -36.70 -3.31 0.29
C MET A 806 -37.47 -4.57 0.70
N ALA A 807 -38.64 -4.44 1.33
CA ALA A 807 -39.50 -5.57 1.65
C ALA A 807 -40.02 -6.28 0.38
N PHE A 808 -40.31 -5.52 -0.68
CA PHE A 808 -40.65 -6.10 -1.99
C PHE A 808 -39.47 -6.86 -2.61
N GLN A 809 -38.26 -6.30 -2.55
CA GLN A 809 -37.04 -6.97 -3.01
C GLN A 809 -36.74 -8.24 -2.21
N GLN A 810 -36.91 -8.22 -0.88
CA GLN A 810 -36.77 -9.38 0.00
C GLN A 810 -37.72 -10.52 -0.40
N LYS A 811 -38.99 -10.21 -0.66
CA LYS A 811 -39.98 -11.20 -1.15
C LYS A 811 -39.58 -11.80 -2.49
N THR A 812 -39.07 -10.98 -3.40
CA THR A 812 -38.62 -11.41 -4.73
C THR A 812 -37.43 -12.38 -4.62
N LEU A 813 -36.42 -12.06 -3.81
CA LEU A 813 -35.28 -12.94 -3.57
C LEU A 813 -35.69 -14.24 -2.85
N SER A 814 -36.61 -14.15 -1.90
CA SER A 814 -37.16 -15.32 -1.20
C SER A 814 -37.87 -16.28 -2.17
N ALA A 815 -38.72 -15.76 -3.07
CA ALA A 815 -39.40 -16.57 -4.08
C ALA A 815 -38.40 -17.26 -5.04
N ARG A 816 -37.34 -16.55 -5.45
CA ARG A 816 -36.28 -17.13 -6.29
C ARG A 816 -35.50 -18.23 -5.57
N LEU A 817 -35.15 -18.04 -4.30
CA LEU A 817 -34.47 -19.05 -3.49
C LEU A 817 -35.35 -20.30 -3.25
N GLN A 818 -36.66 -20.12 -3.06
CA GLN A 818 -37.62 -21.22 -2.98
C GLN A 818 -37.73 -21.98 -4.31
N SER A 819 -37.79 -21.27 -5.44
CA SER A 819 -37.79 -21.88 -6.78
C SER A 819 -36.53 -22.72 -7.01
N TRP A 820 -35.37 -22.22 -6.60
CA TRP A 820 -34.11 -22.97 -6.63
C TRP A 820 -34.22 -24.28 -5.84
N ASN A 821 -34.79 -24.25 -4.62
CA ASN A 821 -34.91 -25.45 -3.79
C ASN A 821 -35.84 -26.51 -4.39
N VAL A 822 -36.94 -26.08 -5.01
CA VAL A 822 -37.86 -26.99 -5.73
C VAL A 822 -37.11 -27.67 -6.88
N ALA A 823 -36.45 -26.90 -7.75
CA ALA A 823 -35.71 -27.43 -8.89
C ALA A 823 -34.52 -28.31 -8.45
N PHE A 824 -33.87 -28.00 -7.34
CA PHE A 824 -32.77 -28.79 -6.77
C PHE A 824 -33.27 -30.11 -6.18
N THR A 825 -34.40 -30.09 -5.46
CA THR A 825 -35.02 -31.31 -4.91
C THR A 825 -35.45 -32.26 -6.02
N ASP A 826 -36.07 -31.74 -7.08
CA ASP A 826 -36.42 -32.51 -8.28
C ASP A 826 -35.20 -33.17 -8.94
N LEU A 827 -34.06 -32.46 -9.00
CA LEU A 827 -32.81 -33.00 -9.52
C LEU A 827 -32.28 -34.14 -8.64
N MET A 828 -32.27 -33.96 -7.32
CA MET A 828 -31.81 -35.00 -6.38
C MET A 828 -32.69 -36.25 -6.41
N ASP A 829 -34.01 -36.09 -6.54
CA ASP A 829 -34.95 -37.20 -6.69
C ASP A 829 -34.77 -37.94 -8.00
N SER A 830 -34.48 -37.22 -9.09
CA SER A 830 -34.18 -37.80 -10.41
C SER A 830 -32.89 -38.63 -10.37
N LEU A 831 -31.83 -38.12 -9.74
CA LEU A 831 -30.56 -38.84 -9.57
C LEU A 831 -30.75 -40.10 -8.70
N ARG A 832 -31.56 -40.01 -7.65
CA ARG A 832 -31.89 -41.15 -6.77
C ARG A 832 -32.64 -42.25 -7.49
N LYS A 833 -33.61 -41.90 -8.34
CA LYS A 833 -34.39 -42.88 -9.12
C LYS A 833 -33.57 -43.62 -10.17
N LYS A 834 -32.39 -43.10 -10.54
CA LYS A 834 -31.50 -43.70 -11.54
C LYS A 834 -30.42 -44.62 -10.95
N ASP A 835 -30.35 -44.78 -9.62
CA ASP A 835 -29.25 -45.46 -8.90
C ASP A 835 -27.83 -44.90 -9.21
N ASP A 836 -27.74 -43.69 -9.78
CA ASP A 836 -26.48 -43.05 -10.20
C ASP A 836 -25.79 -42.24 -9.08
N LEU A 837 -26.20 -42.39 -7.80
CA LEU A 837 -25.63 -41.59 -6.70
C LEU A 837 -24.22 -42.05 -6.31
N SER A 838 -23.21 -41.33 -6.79
CA SER A 838 -21.85 -41.43 -6.24
C SER A 838 -21.70 -40.69 -4.89
N LEU A 839 -20.70 -41.05 -4.09
CA LEU A 839 -20.35 -40.36 -2.83
C LEU A 839 -20.16 -38.83 -3.01
N LEU A 840 -19.67 -38.43 -4.18
CA LEU A 840 -19.53 -37.02 -4.56
C LEU A 840 -20.89 -36.31 -4.69
N HIS A 841 -21.91 -36.98 -5.26
CA HIS A 841 -23.26 -36.42 -5.39
C HIS A 841 -23.91 -36.25 -4.02
N VAL A 842 -23.68 -37.18 -3.08
CA VAL A 842 -24.18 -37.08 -1.70
C VAL A 842 -23.52 -35.89 -0.97
N SER A 843 -22.19 -35.81 -1.02
CA SER A 843 -21.43 -34.73 -0.39
C SER A 843 -21.84 -33.35 -0.92
N MET A 844 -21.92 -33.21 -2.24
CA MET A 844 -22.30 -31.96 -2.89
C MET A 844 -23.77 -31.60 -2.66
N GLY A 845 -24.66 -32.59 -2.66
CA GLY A 845 -26.08 -32.38 -2.35
C GLY A 845 -26.27 -31.84 -0.93
N ALA A 846 -25.57 -32.41 0.06
CA ALA A 846 -25.59 -31.94 1.44
C ALA A 846 -24.97 -30.54 1.58
N LEU A 847 -23.89 -30.26 0.85
CA LEU A 847 -23.26 -28.93 0.80
C LEU A 847 -24.21 -27.86 0.26
N LEU A 848 -24.79 -28.05 -0.92
CA LEU A 848 -25.71 -27.09 -1.53
C LEU A 848 -26.97 -26.89 -0.66
N SER A 849 -27.45 -27.98 -0.05
CA SER A 849 -28.56 -27.92 0.90
C SER A 849 -28.23 -27.08 2.14
N SER A 850 -27.00 -27.16 2.66
CA SER A 850 -26.56 -26.32 3.81
C SER A 850 -26.52 -24.83 3.45
N TYR A 851 -26.13 -24.50 2.21
CA TYR A 851 -26.14 -23.13 1.69
C TYR A 851 -27.57 -22.60 1.54
N TYR A 852 -28.51 -23.42 1.07
CA TYR A 852 -29.92 -23.03 1.01
C TYR A 852 -30.45 -22.65 2.39
N GLU A 853 -30.23 -23.50 3.41
CA GLU A 853 -30.67 -23.22 4.79
C GLU A 853 -30.08 -21.91 5.31
N MET A 854 -28.78 -21.70 5.10
CA MET A 854 -28.10 -20.46 5.49
C MET A 854 -28.73 -19.23 4.82
N LEU A 855 -28.87 -19.25 3.49
CA LEU A 855 -29.41 -18.12 2.72
C LEU A 855 -30.87 -17.84 3.06
N PHE A 856 -31.65 -18.88 3.35
CA PHE A 856 -33.03 -18.75 3.80
C PHE A 856 -33.10 -18.00 5.13
N VAL A 857 -32.25 -18.36 6.09
CA VAL A 857 -32.18 -17.66 7.39
C VAL A 857 -31.70 -16.23 7.21
N ILE A 858 -30.65 -15.98 6.41
CA ILE A 858 -30.14 -14.61 6.14
C ILE A 858 -31.26 -13.71 5.60
N LEU A 859 -31.97 -14.16 4.56
CA LEU A 859 -33.08 -13.40 3.97
C LEU A 859 -34.22 -13.18 4.97
N ALA A 860 -34.48 -14.14 5.85
CA ALA A 860 -35.58 -14.01 6.79
C ALA A 860 -35.29 -13.03 7.95
N ILE A 861 -34.01 -12.87 8.33
CA ILE A 861 -33.62 -12.01 9.46
C ILE A 861 -33.10 -10.63 9.03
N CYS A 862 -32.71 -10.42 7.77
CA CYS A 862 -32.08 -9.16 7.32
C CYS A 862 -32.98 -7.92 7.49
N GLY A 863 -34.29 -8.11 7.61
CA GLY A 863 -35.27 -7.04 7.81
C GLY A 863 -35.41 -6.53 9.26
N SER A 864 -34.75 -7.16 10.23
CA SER A 864 -34.86 -6.80 11.66
C SER A 864 -33.50 -6.55 12.30
N PRO A 865 -33.36 -5.48 13.12
CA PRO A 865 -32.14 -5.25 13.91
C PRO A 865 -32.04 -6.16 15.15
N LEU A 866 -33.12 -6.88 15.50
CA LEU A 866 -33.20 -7.70 16.70
C LEU A 866 -32.59 -9.08 16.48
N ARG A 867 -31.64 -9.46 17.35
CA ARG A 867 -30.89 -10.73 17.24
C ARG A 867 -31.66 -11.94 17.77
N VAL A 868 -32.73 -11.73 18.52
CA VAL A 868 -33.64 -12.78 19.01
C VAL A 868 -34.43 -13.44 17.86
N THR A 869 -34.53 -12.77 16.70
CA THR A 869 -35.27 -13.28 15.54
C THR A 869 -34.70 -14.59 14.99
N THR A 870 -33.42 -14.88 15.26
CA THR A 870 -32.76 -16.12 14.85
C THR A 870 -33.28 -17.35 15.60
N ASP A 871 -33.90 -17.18 16.77
CA ASP A 871 -34.44 -18.30 17.56
C ASP A 871 -35.60 -19.01 16.86
N ASN A 872 -36.31 -18.32 15.96
CA ASN A 872 -37.36 -18.91 15.14
C ASN A 872 -36.82 -19.93 14.12
N TYR A 873 -35.50 -19.89 13.84
CA TYR A 873 -34.84 -20.69 12.80
C TYR A 873 -33.87 -21.73 13.36
N LYS A 874 -34.02 -22.13 14.63
CA LYS A 874 -33.21 -23.19 15.27
C LYS A 874 -33.16 -24.48 14.46
N ARG A 875 -34.29 -24.88 13.86
CA ARG A 875 -34.37 -26.08 13.00
C ARG A 875 -33.45 -25.98 11.78
N ASN A 876 -33.39 -24.81 11.14
CA ASN A 876 -32.51 -24.57 10.00
C ASN A 876 -31.04 -24.63 10.43
N PHE A 877 -30.67 -24.04 11.58
CA PHE A 877 -29.31 -24.15 12.12
C PHE A 877 -28.90 -25.60 12.43
N ARG A 878 -29.80 -26.40 13.00
CA ARG A 878 -29.57 -27.83 13.22
C ARG A 878 -29.35 -28.58 11.90
N ALA A 879 -30.21 -28.31 10.91
CA ALA A 879 -30.08 -28.90 9.58
C ALA A 879 -28.75 -28.54 8.90
N ILE A 880 -28.23 -27.32 9.09
CA ILE A 880 -26.90 -26.92 8.58
C ILE A 880 -25.82 -27.82 9.19
N VAL A 881 -25.82 -28.03 10.51
CA VAL A 881 -24.82 -28.85 11.22
C VAL A 881 -24.88 -30.32 10.78
N GLU A 882 -26.09 -30.89 10.68
CA GLU A 882 -26.31 -32.27 10.24
C GLU A 882 -25.84 -32.49 8.79
N LYS A 883 -26.28 -31.62 7.87
CA LYS A 883 -25.88 -31.67 6.45
C LYS A 883 -24.37 -31.45 6.29
N ALA A 884 -23.78 -30.56 7.08
CA ALA A 884 -22.34 -30.32 7.07
C ALA A 884 -21.55 -31.55 7.57
N ALA A 885 -22.02 -32.24 8.60
CA ALA A 885 -21.38 -33.47 9.09
C ALA A 885 -21.37 -34.56 8.00
N VAL A 886 -22.50 -34.77 7.31
CA VAL A 886 -22.60 -35.70 6.18
C VAL A 886 -21.61 -35.32 5.06
N ALA A 887 -21.58 -34.05 4.67
CA ALA A 887 -20.72 -33.58 3.59
C ALA A 887 -19.20 -33.70 3.93
N ILE A 888 -18.79 -33.38 5.17
CA ILE A 888 -17.39 -33.52 5.62
C ILE A 888 -16.98 -35.00 5.68
N ASN A 889 -17.83 -35.86 6.26
CA ASN A 889 -17.49 -37.28 6.43
C ASN A 889 -17.38 -37.97 5.07
N THR A 890 -18.22 -37.60 4.10
CA THR A 890 -18.21 -38.16 2.74
C THR A 890 -17.07 -37.63 1.86
N SER A 891 -16.58 -36.41 2.09
CA SER A 891 -15.47 -35.81 1.33
C SER A 891 -14.08 -36.05 1.92
N ALA A 892 -14.00 -36.64 3.12
CA ALA A 892 -12.74 -36.87 3.81
C ALA A 892 -11.86 -37.89 3.07
N ARG A 893 -10.55 -37.69 3.14
CA ARG A 893 -9.56 -38.67 2.68
C ARG A 893 -9.60 -39.92 3.56
N ARG A 894 -8.95 -41.01 3.12
CA ARG A 894 -8.85 -42.27 3.88
C ARG A 894 -8.20 -42.12 5.26
N ASP A 895 -7.43 -41.05 5.48
CA ASP A 895 -6.81 -40.68 6.76
C ASP A 895 -7.72 -39.80 7.65
N GLY A 896 -8.96 -39.52 7.22
CA GLY A 896 -9.93 -38.67 7.92
C GLY A 896 -9.70 -37.17 7.74
N THR A 897 -8.65 -36.75 7.01
CA THR A 897 -8.34 -35.34 6.80
C THR A 897 -9.02 -34.78 5.56
N GLN A 898 -9.34 -33.48 5.59
CA GLN A 898 -9.74 -32.76 4.39
C GLN A 898 -8.49 -32.30 3.62
N PRO A 899 -8.57 -32.20 2.29
CA PRO A 899 -7.53 -31.59 1.49
C PRO A 899 -7.15 -30.16 1.96
N PRO A 900 -5.93 -29.70 1.65
CA PRO A 900 -5.45 -28.41 2.16
C PRO A 900 -6.17 -27.21 1.54
N TYR A 901 -6.56 -27.28 0.26
CA TYR A 901 -7.13 -26.15 -0.48
C TYR A 901 -8.22 -26.58 -1.47
N THR A 902 -9.24 -25.74 -1.63
CA THR A 902 -10.28 -25.89 -2.66
C THR A 902 -10.79 -24.53 -3.17
N PHE A 903 -11.04 -24.42 -4.49
CA PHE A 903 -11.81 -23.32 -5.10
C PHE A 903 -13.32 -23.54 -5.03
N GLU A 904 -13.78 -24.71 -4.59
CA GLU A 904 -15.20 -24.98 -4.45
C GLU A 904 -15.83 -24.18 -3.32
N ILE A 905 -17.12 -23.90 -3.52
CA ILE A 905 -18.00 -23.49 -2.43
C ILE A 905 -17.95 -24.55 -1.33
N SER A 906 -17.71 -24.14 -0.08
CA SER A 906 -17.31 -25.04 1.01
C SER A 906 -18.07 -24.76 2.30
N LEU A 907 -18.15 -25.74 3.19
CA LEU A 907 -19.01 -25.69 4.37
C LEU A 907 -18.60 -24.67 5.43
N GLY A 908 -17.44 -24.04 5.29
CA GLY A 908 -16.97 -23.12 6.31
C GLY A 908 -17.85 -21.87 6.46
N LEU A 909 -18.50 -21.36 5.39
CA LEU A 909 -19.38 -20.19 5.48
C LEU A 909 -20.71 -20.51 6.19
N PRO A 910 -21.45 -21.59 5.84
CA PRO A 910 -22.62 -22.03 6.62
C PRO A 910 -22.32 -22.32 8.10
N LEU A 911 -21.17 -22.95 8.39
CA LEU A 911 -20.75 -23.23 9.76
C LEU A 911 -20.34 -21.96 10.51
N TRP A 912 -19.62 -21.05 9.85
CA TRP A 912 -19.28 -19.71 10.37
C TRP A 912 -20.53 -18.91 10.72
N PHE A 913 -21.48 -18.86 9.79
CA PHE A 913 -22.78 -18.22 9.97
C PHE A 913 -23.53 -18.79 11.17
N THR A 914 -23.57 -20.12 11.29
CA THR A 914 -24.21 -20.81 12.43
C THR A 914 -23.53 -20.46 13.75
N CYS A 915 -22.19 -20.46 13.78
CA CYS A 915 -21.41 -20.07 14.95
C CYS A 915 -21.67 -18.62 15.38
N LEU A 916 -21.91 -17.70 14.44
CA LEU A 916 -22.12 -16.27 14.74
C LEU A 916 -23.57 -15.86 14.95
N ARG A 917 -24.57 -16.57 14.43
CA ARG A 917 -25.99 -16.14 14.44
C ARG A 917 -26.90 -17.00 15.30
N CYS A 918 -26.58 -18.27 15.51
CA CYS A 918 -27.32 -19.13 16.44
C CYS A 918 -27.08 -18.66 17.89
N ARG A 919 -28.10 -18.71 18.77
CA ARG A 919 -27.97 -18.39 20.21
C ARG A 919 -27.84 -19.61 21.11
N GLU A 920 -28.05 -20.80 20.57
CA GLU A 920 -27.99 -22.06 21.32
C GLU A 920 -26.55 -22.57 21.42
N PRO A 921 -25.98 -22.68 22.64
CA PRO A 921 -24.57 -23.05 22.84
C PRO A 921 -24.18 -24.41 22.23
N THR A 922 -25.05 -25.42 22.34
CA THR A 922 -24.80 -26.79 21.85
C THR A 922 -24.60 -26.81 20.33
N ILE A 923 -25.56 -26.24 19.58
CA ILE A 923 -25.52 -26.15 18.12
C ILE A 923 -24.30 -25.36 17.65
N ARG A 924 -23.97 -24.24 18.31
CA ARG A 924 -22.81 -23.42 17.96
C ARG A 924 -21.48 -24.14 18.18
N ARG A 925 -21.33 -24.85 19.31
CA ARG A 925 -20.10 -25.59 19.60
C ARG A 925 -19.94 -26.81 18.68
N ALA A 926 -21.04 -27.49 18.34
CA ALA A 926 -21.04 -28.53 17.31
C ALA A 926 -20.63 -27.97 15.94
N ALA A 927 -21.14 -26.80 15.55
CA ALA A 927 -20.74 -26.11 14.33
C ALA A 927 -19.25 -25.73 14.33
N LEU A 928 -18.71 -25.24 15.44
CA LEU A 928 -17.28 -24.92 15.59
C LEU A 928 -16.39 -26.16 15.49
N ALA A 929 -16.82 -27.29 16.09
CA ALA A 929 -16.12 -28.57 15.99
C ALA A 929 -16.05 -29.07 14.54
N LEU A 930 -17.15 -28.97 13.79
CA LEU A 930 -17.17 -29.28 12.36
C LEU A 930 -16.35 -28.29 11.53
N LEU A 931 -16.37 -27.00 11.87
CA LEU A 931 -15.58 -25.97 11.18
C LEU A 931 -14.08 -26.28 11.28
N ARG A 932 -13.60 -26.78 12.42
CA ARG A 932 -12.19 -27.22 12.58
C ARG A 932 -11.83 -28.44 11.73
N ARG A 933 -12.81 -29.19 11.23
CA ARG A 933 -12.62 -30.37 10.37
C ARG A 933 -12.71 -30.06 8.88
N THR A 934 -13.05 -28.84 8.47
CA THR A 934 -13.09 -28.45 7.05
C THR A 934 -11.69 -28.29 6.44
N HIS A 935 -11.63 -28.09 5.12
CA HIS A 935 -10.42 -27.70 4.39
C HIS A 935 -9.68 -26.55 5.08
N GLN A 936 -8.34 -26.61 5.08
CA GLN A 936 -7.50 -25.61 5.77
C GLN A 936 -7.66 -24.22 5.15
N VAL A 937 -7.72 -24.16 3.82
CA VAL A 937 -7.95 -22.94 3.05
C VAL A 937 -9.14 -23.15 2.11
N GLN A 938 -10.10 -22.23 2.16
CA GLN A 938 -11.37 -22.28 1.43
C GLN A 938 -11.48 -21.00 0.60
N GLY A 939 -11.25 -21.09 -0.71
CA GLY A 939 -11.12 -19.93 -1.59
C GLY A 939 -10.01 -18.99 -1.11
N LEU A 940 -10.38 -17.84 -0.57
CA LEU A 940 -9.46 -16.83 -0.02
C LEU A 940 -9.36 -16.88 1.51
N SER A 941 -10.09 -17.74 2.21
CA SER A 941 -10.13 -17.74 3.68
C SER A 941 -9.41 -18.91 4.33
N LYS A 942 -8.76 -18.64 5.47
CA LYS A 942 -8.13 -19.66 6.31
C LYS A 942 -9.04 -20.10 7.46
N ARG A 943 -9.19 -21.41 7.60
CA ARG A 943 -9.97 -22.04 8.67
C ARG A 943 -9.47 -21.67 10.06
N ASP A 944 -8.17 -21.74 10.31
CA ASP A 944 -7.62 -21.62 11.67
C ASP A 944 -7.74 -20.19 12.22
N GLN A 945 -7.52 -19.18 11.37
CA GLN A 945 -7.76 -17.77 11.72
C GLN A 945 -9.24 -17.53 12.01
N GLY A 946 -10.12 -18.10 11.17
CA GLY A 946 -11.55 -18.00 11.38
C GLY A 946 -12.01 -18.66 12.69
N ALA A 947 -11.63 -19.91 12.92
CA ALA A 947 -12.05 -20.67 14.10
C ALA A 947 -11.59 -19.98 15.40
N ALA A 948 -10.37 -19.43 15.43
CA ALA A 948 -9.86 -18.68 16.59
C ALA A 948 -10.67 -17.41 16.87
N LEU A 949 -11.07 -16.67 15.81
CA LEU A 949 -11.90 -15.47 15.96
C LEU A 949 -13.31 -15.81 16.47
N ILE A 950 -13.93 -16.88 15.96
CA ILE A 950 -15.24 -17.35 16.46
C ILE A 950 -15.14 -17.75 17.93
N GLU A 951 -14.10 -18.50 18.30
CA GLU A 951 -13.91 -18.97 19.67
C GLU A 951 -13.76 -17.80 20.65
N LEU A 952 -12.99 -16.76 20.26
CA LEU A 952 -12.88 -15.52 21.02
C LEU A 952 -14.25 -14.82 21.17
N ILE A 953 -15.02 -14.70 20.09
CA ILE A 953 -16.35 -14.07 20.14
C ILE A 953 -17.30 -14.87 21.03
N MET A 954 -17.36 -16.20 20.88
CA MET A 954 -18.21 -17.06 21.70
C MET A 954 -17.84 -16.97 23.18
N MET A 955 -16.54 -16.97 23.51
CA MET A 955 -16.06 -16.81 24.88
C MET A 955 -16.45 -15.46 25.48
N LEU A 956 -16.39 -14.37 24.71
CA LEU A 956 -16.81 -13.04 25.16
C LEU A 956 -18.33 -12.96 25.40
N GLU A 957 -19.13 -13.54 24.51
CA GLU A 957 -20.60 -13.58 24.66
C GLU A 957 -21.02 -14.43 25.89
N GLU A 958 -20.40 -15.60 26.07
CA GLU A 958 -20.66 -16.49 27.21
C GLU A 958 -20.23 -15.86 28.55
N THR A 959 -19.04 -15.24 28.60
CA THR A 959 -18.55 -14.53 29.80
C THR A 959 -19.48 -13.36 30.15
N SER A 960 -19.89 -12.57 29.16
CA SER A 960 -20.83 -11.47 29.35
C SER A 960 -22.17 -11.98 29.88
N SER A 961 -22.72 -13.06 29.31
CA SER A 961 -23.94 -13.71 29.79
C SER A 961 -23.85 -14.12 31.27
N THR A 962 -22.74 -14.75 31.68
CA THR A 962 -22.57 -15.15 33.10
C THR A 962 -22.50 -13.96 34.05
N SER A 963 -21.83 -12.88 33.66
CA SER A 963 -21.74 -11.66 34.47
C SER A 963 -23.09 -10.94 34.62
N MET A 964 -23.92 -10.94 33.57
CA MET A 964 -25.25 -10.34 33.60
C MET A 964 -26.21 -11.16 34.46
N ASN A 965 -26.15 -12.49 34.38
CA ASN A 965 -26.94 -13.38 35.24
C ASN A 965 -26.55 -13.23 36.72
N ALA A 966 -25.26 -12.99 37.02
CA ALA A 966 -24.77 -12.71 38.37
C ALA A 966 -25.20 -11.33 38.89
N ALA A 967 -25.25 -10.30 38.04
CA ALA A 967 -25.67 -8.95 38.40
C ALA A 967 -27.20 -8.82 38.63
N GLN A 968 -28.00 -9.72 38.07
CA GLN A 968 -29.47 -9.75 38.21
C GLN A 968 -29.96 -10.46 39.49
N GLY A 969 -29.08 -10.84 40.41
CA GLY A 969 -29.49 -11.38 41.71
C GLY A 969 -30.26 -12.70 41.62
N ILE A 970 -29.89 -13.58 40.69
CA ILE A 970 -30.31 -14.98 40.76
C ILE A 970 -29.33 -15.70 41.69
N ASP A 971 -29.45 -15.41 42.99
CA ASP A 971 -28.94 -16.27 44.05
C ASP A 971 -29.85 -17.51 44.07
N ASN A 972 -29.35 -18.65 43.57
CA ASN A 972 -29.46 -19.93 44.27
C ASN A 972 -28.78 -21.11 43.50
N ILE A 973 -27.88 -21.78 44.26
CA ILE A 973 -27.45 -23.19 44.19
C ILE A 973 -26.11 -23.49 43.46
N THR A 974 -25.06 -23.53 44.31
CA THR A 974 -24.00 -24.55 44.47
C THR A 974 -23.21 -25.09 43.27
N SER A 975 -21.88 -24.97 43.34
CA SER A 975 -20.90 -25.77 42.58
C SER A 975 -20.68 -27.16 43.23
N PRO A 976 -19.91 -28.09 42.64
CA PRO A 976 -20.15 -28.89 41.42
C PRO A 976 -20.18 -30.42 41.71
N GLN A 977 -20.54 -31.23 40.69
CA GLN A 977 -20.45 -32.73 40.53
C GLN A 977 -21.75 -33.54 40.75
N PRO A 978 -21.86 -34.77 40.20
CA PRO A 978 -21.83 -35.19 38.80
C PRO A 978 -23.20 -35.81 38.37
N PHE A 979 -23.34 -36.13 37.07
CA PHE A 979 -24.43 -36.91 36.43
C PHE A 979 -25.37 -37.71 37.35
N ASN A 980 -26.69 -37.59 37.14
CA ASN A 980 -27.58 -38.75 36.97
C ASN A 980 -29.03 -38.38 36.58
N GLU A 981 -29.54 -39.18 35.64
CA GLU A 981 -30.91 -39.68 35.44
C GLU A 981 -32.08 -38.78 34.95
N PHE A 982 -32.72 -39.39 33.94
CA PHE A 982 -33.94 -39.10 33.17
C PHE A 982 -35.23 -38.97 34.00
N THR A 983 -36.32 -38.60 33.28
CA THR A 983 -37.79 -38.63 33.56
C THR A 983 -38.38 -37.25 33.86
N ASP A 984 -39.47 -36.73 33.25
CA ASP A 984 -40.58 -37.31 32.49
C ASP A 984 -41.37 -36.23 31.70
N TYR A 985 -42.07 -36.67 30.63
CA TYR A 985 -43.36 -36.21 30.08
C TYR A 985 -43.59 -34.71 29.71
N GLU A 986 -43.67 -34.37 28.42
CA GLU A 986 -44.91 -34.24 27.60
C GLU A 986 -45.88 -33.10 27.99
N SER A 987 -46.21 -32.22 27.04
CA SER A 987 -47.49 -32.32 26.29
C SER A 987 -47.92 -31.03 25.55
N TYR A 988 -48.64 -31.25 24.44
CA TYR A 988 -49.42 -30.36 23.55
C TYR A 988 -48.63 -29.47 22.54
N SER A 989 -48.44 -29.81 21.24
CA SER A 989 -49.38 -30.22 20.14
C SER A 989 -50.38 -29.09 19.78
N GLN A 990 -50.71 -28.65 18.56
CA GLN A 990 -50.65 -29.08 17.14
C GLN A 990 -50.70 -27.77 16.28
N GLY A 991 -50.55 -27.66 14.95
CA GLY A 991 -50.41 -28.49 13.75
C GLY A 991 -49.92 -27.53 12.63
N SER A 992 -49.46 -27.89 11.43
CA SER A 992 -49.97 -28.83 10.43
C SER A 992 -48.86 -29.20 9.43
N SER A 993 -48.97 -30.40 8.88
CA SER A 993 -48.08 -31.14 8.00
C SER A 993 -47.87 -30.59 6.58
N ILE A 994 -46.61 -30.56 6.11
CA ILE A 994 -46.25 -30.76 4.69
C ILE A 994 -44.97 -31.63 4.61
N SER A 995 -45.13 -32.76 3.91
CA SER A 995 -44.20 -33.77 3.37
C SER A 995 -42.73 -33.82 3.80
N SER A 996 -42.35 -35.03 4.24
CA SER A 996 -41.02 -35.62 4.42
C SER A 996 -39.99 -35.28 3.33
N SER A 997 -38.77 -34.93 3.77
CA SER A 997 -37.61 -34.66 2.93
C SER A 997 -37.06 -35.95 2.28
N PRO A 998 -36.65 -35.90 0.99
CA PRO A 998 -36.18 -37.07 0.27
C PRO A 998 -34.68 -37.34 0.46
N LEU A 999 -34.10 -37.11 1.65
CA LEU A 999 -32.69 -37.43 1.95
C LEU A 999 -32.49 -38.46 3.08
N SER A 1000 -33.53 -38.73 3.88
CA SER A 1000 -33.43 -39.50 5.13
C SER A 1000 -33.14 -41.00 4.98
N THR A 1001 -33.41 -41.60 3.81
CA THR A 1001 -33.18 -43.04 3.60
C THR A 1001 -31.73 -43.43 3.32
N LEU A 1002 -30.87 -42.50 2.91
CA LEU A 1002 -29.42 -42.75 2.75
C LEU A 1002 -28.63 -42.43 4.03
N GLU A 1003 -29.17 -41.54 4.87
CA GLU A 1003 -28.63 -41.24 6.21
C GLU A 1003 -28.63 -42.49 7.11
N SER A 1004 -29.61 -43.38 6.97
CA SER A 1004 -29.71 -44.59 7.80
C SER A 1004 -28.69 -45.69 7.47
N GLU A 1005 -28.13 -45.74 6.26
CA GLU A 1005 -27.14 -46.77 5.88
C GLU A 1005 -25.70 -46.29 6.05
N VAL A 1006 -25.44 -44.98 5.94
CA VAL A 1006 -24.10 -44.39 6.21
C VAL A 1006 -23.91 -44.05 7.70
N ALA A 1007 -24.98 -43.75 8.45
CA ALA A 1007 -24.90 -43.54 9.90
C ALA A 1007 -24.66 -44.82 10.71
N ALA A 1008 -24.74 -46.01 10.10
CA ALA A 1008 -24.48 -47.28 10.78
C ALA A 1008 -23.03 -47.46 11.27
N GLY A 1009 -22.11 -46.52 10.94
CA GLY A 1009 -20.72 -46.53 11.41
C GLY A 1009 -20.22 -45.27 12.12
N SER A 1010 -21.05 -44.24 12.34
CA SER A 1010 -20.59 -43.02 13.04
C SER A 1010 -21.74 -42.30 13.75
N SER A 1011 -21.60 -42.13 15.07
CA SER A 1011 -22.48 -41.36 15.96
C SER A 1011 -22.70 -39.93 15.45
N SER A 1012 -23.94 -39.42 15.53
CA SER A 1012 -24.20 -38.01 15.22
C SER A 1012 -23.53 -37.12 16.27
N PRO A 1013 -22.77 -36.07 15.88
CA PRO A 1013 -22.03 -35.22 16.80
C PRO A 1013 -22.93 -34.43 17.78
N LEU A 1014 -24.22 -34.27 17.46
CA LEU A 1014 -25.19 -33.67 18.38
C LEU A 1014 -25.58 -34.66 19.50
N THR A 1015 -25.70 -35.96 19.19
CA THR A 1015 -25.98 -37.02 20.17
C THR A 1015 -24.83 -37.27 21.15
N GLU A 1016 -23.56 -37.07 20.73
CA GLU A 1016 -22.41 -37.16 21.63
C GLU A 1016 -22.32 -35.95 22.57
N MET A 1017 -22.70 -34.75 22.12
CA MET A 1017 -22.67 -33.52 22.91
C MET A 1017 -23.93 -33.30 23.77
N GLU A 1018 -25.10 -33.85 23.40
CA GLU A 1018 -26.32 -33.81 24.22
C GLU A 1018 -26.20 -34.65 25.49
N ASN A 1019 -25.29 -35.62 25.53
CA ASN A 1019 -25.01 -36.38 26.74
C ASN A 1019 -24.28 -35.55 27.81
N GLU A 1020 -23.69 -34.40 27.47
CA GLU A 1020 -22.96 -33.54 28.41
C GLU A 1020 -23.52 -32.09 28.41
N THR A 1021 -24.68 -31.78 28.99
CA THR A 1021 -24.90 -30.51 29.72
C THR A 1021 -26.32 -30.30 30.30
N THR A 1022 -26.32 -29.72 31.50
CA THR A 1022 -27.41 -29.08 32.27
C THR A 1022 -28.17 -27.96 31.53
N ALA A 1023 -29.37 -27.63 32.01
CA ALA A 1023 -30.31 -26.60 31.52
C ALA A 1023 -29.67 -25.45 30.70
N VAL A 1024 -29.98 -25.41 29.40
CA VAL A 1024 -29.38 -24.48 28.43
C VAL A 1024 -30.00 -23.09 28.55
N THR A 1025 -29.35 -22.20 29.31
CA THR A 1025 -29.69 -20.76 29.29
C THR A 1025 -29.21 -20.15 27.97
N VAL A 1026 -30.15 -19.72 27.12
CA VAL A 1026 -29.86 -19.03 25.86
C VAL A 1026 -29.15 -17.71 26.14
N ILE A 1027 -28.07 -17.41 25.41
CA ILE A 1027 -27.27 -16.18 25.58
C ILE A 1027 -28.19 -14.94 25.42
N PRO A 1028 -28.31 -14.05 26.42
CA PRO A 1028 -29.14 -12.84 26.39
C PRO A 1028 -28.87 -11.94 25.18
N GLN A 1029 -29.84 -11.14 24.76
CA GLN A 1029 -29.70 -10.26 23.58
C GLN A 1029 -28.58 -9.23 23.76
N GLU A 1030 -28.44 -8.72 24.98
CA GLU A 1030 -27.48 -7.72 25.43
C GLU A 1030 -26.04 -8.24 25.39
N ALA A 1031 -25.87 -9.55 25.63
CA ALA A 1031 -24.57 -10.23 25.60
C ALA A 1031 -24.11 -10.57 24.17
N ARG A 1032 -24.93 -10.34 23.13
CA ARG A 1032 -24.59 -10.69 21.74
C ARG A 1032 -23.70 -9.64 21.09
N ILE A 1033 -22.63 -10.13 20.45
CA ILE A 1033 -21.57 -9.33 19.84
C ILE A 1033 -21.58 -9.54 18.33
N ARG A 1034 -21.50 -8.45 17.56
CA ARG A 1034 -21.36 -8.48 16.10
C ARG A 1034 -19.99 -7.94 15.73
N PRO A 1035 -19.12 -8.73 15.08
CA PRO A 1035 -17.84 -8.24 14.60
C PRO A 1035 -18.03 -7.42 13.32
N HIS A 1036 -17.35 -6.28 13.24
CA HIS A 1036 -17.27 -5.42 12.04
C HIS A 1036 -15.92 -5.55 11.33
N GLY A 1037 -14.86 -5.87 12.06
CA GLY A 1037 -13.52 -6.11 11.51
C GLY A 1037 -12.43 -5.95 12.56
N ALA A 1038 -11.19 -6.28 12.20
CA ALA A 1038 -10.02 -6.02 13.02
C ALA A 1038 -9.17 -4.93 12.38
N PHE A 1039 -8.65 -3.99 13.16
CA PHE A 1039 -7.76 -2.93 12.67
C PHE A 1039 -6.58 -2.72 13.62
N ARG A 1040 -5.51 -2.12 13.10
CA ARG A 1040 -4.33 -1.73 13.86
C ARG A 1040 -4.18 -0.22 13.83
N LEU A 1041 -3.84 0.40 14.96
CA LEU A 1041 -3.55 1.83 15.00
C LEU A 1041 -2.35 2.14 14.07
N GLY A 1042 -2.62 2.78 12.92
CA GLY A 1042 -1.64 3.08 11.86
C GLY A 1042 -2.10 2.71 10.45
N ASP A 1043 -3.08 1.81 10.32
CA ASP A 1043 -3.77 1.49 9.07
C ASP A 1043 -5.06 2.32 8.93
N ASP A 1044 -5.83 2.16 7.83
CA ASP A 1044 -7.09 2.87 7.62
C ASP A 1044 -8.05 2.66 8.82
N LEU A 1045 -8.30 3.74 9.56
CA LEU A 1045 -9.18 3.74 10.74
C LEU A 1045 -10.64 3.52 10.30
N PRO A 1046 -11.45 2.79 11.10
CA PRO A 1046 -12.89 2.71 10.85
C PRO A 1046 -13.48 4.14 10.79
N PRO A 1047 -14.37 4.44 9.82
CA PRO A 1047 -14.90 5.79 9.60
C PRO A 1047 -15.68 6.36 10.79
N GLU A 1048 -16.02 5.51 11.76
CA GLU A 1048 -16.76 5.83 12.98
C GLU A 1048 -15.85 6.20 14.17
N LEU A 1049 -14.52 6.01 14.05
CA LEU A 1049 -13.57 6.27 15.13
C LEU A 1049 -12.91 7.65 14.97
N THR A 1050 -13.28 8.61 15.83
CA THR A 1050 -12.63 9.94 15.86
C THR A 1050 -11.39 9.94 16.75
N GLU A 1051 -10.48 10.91 16.58
CA GLU A 1051 -9.30 11.04 17.45
C GLU A 1051 -9.65 11.26 18.93
N GLU A 1052 -10.81 11.85 19.22
CA GLU A 1052 -11.34 12.00 20.58
C GLU A 1052 -11.75 10.66 21.21
N ASP A 1053 -12.28 9.74 20.41
CA ASP A 1053 -12.67 8.40 20.86
C ASP A 1053 -11.44 7.52 21.11
N ILE A 1054 -10.37 7.69 20.32
CA ILE A 1054 -9.06 7.02 20.55
C ILE A 1054 -8.47 7.43 21.90
N ALA A 1055 -8.55 8.73 22.25
CA ALA A 1055 -8.07 9.25 23.53
C ALA A 1055 -8.91 8.76 24.72
N LYS A 1056 -10.24 8.64 24.56
CA LYS A 1056 -11.13 8.10 25.60
C LYS A 1056 -10.91 6.60 25.83
N LEU A 1057 -10.63 5.84 24.77
CA LEU A 1057 -10.51 4.37 24.82
C LEU A 1057 -9.10 3.87 25.21
N ASN A 1058 -8.11 4.75 25.39
CA ASN A 1058 -6.73 4.40 25.76
C ASN A 1058 -6.09 3.32 24.85
N LEU A 1059 -6.34 3.39 23.54
CA LEU A 1059 -5.83 2.39 22.58
C LEU A 1059 -4.30 2.52 22.42
N ARG A 1060 -3.58 1.39 22.46
CA ARG A 1060 -2.11 1.32 22.39
C ARG A 1060 -1.63 1.21 20.94
N PRO A 1061 -0.56 1.95 20.55
CA PRO A 1061 0.05 1.82 19.23
C PRO A 1061 0.59 0.40 18.98
N GLY A 1062 0.32 -0.17 17.81
CA GLY A 1062 0.84 -1.48 17.42
C GLY A 1062 0.05 -2.70 17.90
N GLN A 1063 -1.03 -2.52 18.66
CA GLN A 1063 -1.95 -3.59 19.06
C GLN A 1063 -3.13 -3.68 18.07
N THR A 1064 -3.59 -4.90 17.75
CA THR A 1064 -4.75 -5.13 16.89
C THR A 1064 -6.02 -5.11 17.73
N TYR A 1065 -7.03 -4.39 17.27
CA TYR A 1065 -8.32 -4.24 17.94
C TYR A 1065 -9.43 -4.84 17.08
N LEU A 1066 -10.36 -5.57 17.70
CA LEU A 1066 -11.59 -6.04 17.10
C LEU A 1066 -12.67 -4.98 17.31
N HIS A 1067 -13.18 -4.42 16.22
CA HIS A 1067 -14.34 -3.55 16.22
C HIS A 1067 -15.60 -4.41 16.29
N ILE A 1068 -16.41 -4.17 17.31
CA ILE A 1068 -17.64 -4.90 17.56
C ILE A 1068 -18.81 -3.95 17.79
N SER A 1069 -20.03 -4.47 17.61
CA SER A 1069 -21.26 -3.81 18.03
C SER A 1069 -22.14 -4.73 18.88
N ARG A 1070 -22.78 -4.15 19.90
CA ARG A 1070 -23.74 -4.78 20.80
C ARG A 1070 -25.01 -3.94 20.91
N ASN A 1071 -26.14 -4.58 21.24
CA ASN A 1071 -27.38 -3.86 21.49
C ASN A 1071 -27.49 -3.57 22.99
N GLU A 1072 -27.56 -2.31 23.38
CA GLU A 1072 -27.76 -1.86 24.76
C GLU A 1072 -29.23 -1.47 24.98
N HIS A 1073 -29.82 -1.93 26.08
CA HIS A 1073 -31.17 -1.55 26.50
C HIS A 1073 -31.10 -0.34 27.44
N ASP A 1074 -31.71 0.78 27.05
CA ASP A 1074 -31.86 1.95 27.90
C ASP A 1074 -33.10 1.79 28.78
N LEU A 1075 -32.88 1.46 30.05
CA LEU A 1075 -33.92 1.21 31.05
C LEU A 1075 -34.80 2.46 31.32
N CYS A 1076 -34.28 3.67 31.08
CA CYS A 1076 -35.01 4.91 31.34
C CYS A 1076 -36.05 5.23 30.26
N ASN A 1077 -35.77 4.86 29.00
CA ASN A 1077 -36.62 5.15 27.85
C ASN A 1077 -37.27 3.89 27.23
N ASN A 1078 -36.99 2.71 27.78
CA ASN A 1078 -37.36 1.40 27.24
C ASN A 1078 -37.04 1.26 25.75
N SER A 1079 -35.90 1.81 25.33
CA SER A 1079 -35.43 1.82 23.94
C SER A 1079 -34.13 1.03 23.82
N TRP A 1080 -33.88 0.43 22.64
CA TRP A 1080 -32.58 -0.19 22.38
C TRP A 1080 -31.73 0.72 21.52
N ARG A 1081 -30.43 0.79 21.85
CA ARG A 1081 -29.42 1.49 21.06
C ARG A 1081 -28.31 0.52 20.66
N MET A 1082 -27.73 0.72 19.48
CA MET A 1082 -26.52 -0.01 19.08
C MET A 1082 -25.31 0.72 19.65
N ALA A 1083 -24.50 0.02 20.45
CA ALA A 1083 -23.23 0.53 20.97
C ALA A 1083 -22.07 -0.18 20.25
N HIS A 1084 -21.03 0.58 19.94
CA HIS A 1084 -19.81 0.06 19.33
C HIS A 1084 -18.70 -0.01 20.39
N ASP A 1085 -18.03 -1.15 20.47
CA ASP A 1085 -16.92 -1.38 21.38
C ASP A 1085 -15.67 -1.84 20.61
N PHE A 1086 -14.50 -1.66 21.23
CA PHE A 1086 -13.21 -2.02 20.65
C PHE A 1086 -12.45 -2.92 21.61
N ILE A 1087 -12.32 -4.19 21.24
CA ILE A 1087 -11.69 -5.19 22.11
C ILE A 1087 -10.27 -5.46 21.62
N PRO A 1088 -9.24 -5.34 22.48
CA PRO A 1088 -7.88 -5.73 22.11
C PRO A 1088 -7.86 -7.23 21.79
N ILE A 1089 -7.42 -7.58 20.58
CA ILE A 1089 -7.20 -8.96 20.20
C ILE A 1089 -5.86 -9.39 20.82
N VAL A 1090 -5.92 -10.09 21.94
CA VAL A 1090 -4.77 -10.83 22.49
C VAL A 1090 -4.90 -12.26 21.98
N LEU A 1091 -4.52 -12.49 20.72
CA LEU A 1091 -4.42 -13.84 20.14
C LEU A 1091 -3.07 -14.49 20.49
#